data_AF-A0A8R2A8K3-F1
#
_entry.id   AF-A0A8R2A8K3-F1
#
_cell.length_a   1.000
_cell.length_b   1.000
_cell.length_c   1.000
_cell.angle_alpha   90.00
_cell.angle_beta   90.00
_cell.angle_gamma   90.00
#
_symmetry.space_group_name_H-M   'P 1'
#
loop_
_entity.id
_entity.type
_entity.pdbx_description
1 polymer ?
#
loop_
_entity_poly.entity_id
_entity_poly.type
_entity_poly.pdbx_seq_one_letter_code
_entity_poly.pdbx_strand_id
1 'polypeptide(L)'
;MFHEHAPERNKESILSSLKNCMDPSGGSLLEISSGSGQHISYFAAHFPNIEFQPTEINRRLFETINACTHNLSNVLPAKYLDVSSDPSVWLGGQLMNTQYDYILNINTLHVSNFKCTEGLFRGSCCALKPKETGAIIMQSVGEFRLAVSEVLLYSAIISVVVFWCSCKWNNRHINKLDSKMKGPPAYPIIGSALELLGTPEQVINVLLGFYNNYGSEPFKVWLGPFFGVYIIKPEDVQIVLNNSKALQKDRFYEFIKNIFGEGLLTAPVDKWRKHRRLITPLFNANLLSQFFPVFNEKNKILIRNLKKELGKTQPFDLWDYIAPTTLNLICQNAMGYNLDSHSQCGSEFEKAMIKASELDSIRIYKPWLFPNIFFSLFLRLQGQSNVFKTLKKLPLKMINEKKEVFAQKKIVKETIVMNNTDGEKKNLKVFLDTLFELNETGANFSDNDILDEVVTMMIGGSETSAITLCFSLLLLAIHPDIQNKVYDEIYDVLGDGDQTITTEDTIKLVYLEQVLKETLRLFPVLPLVIRKLQDDVKIISGNHLLPKGTTCYIAPLFTHRDCDSYPNPLNFNPENFSQENISKRHKYSFIAFSGGPRGCIGSKYAMLSMKVMMSMFLRNYSVHTNCKFNDIKLKLDLLLRSANGYPVFIQSRDRRPSYKLNKT
;
A
#
# COMPACT_ATOMS: atom_id res chain seq x y z
N MET A 1 -3.95 -86.59 34.73
CA MET A 1 -4.87 -85.62 34.10
C MET A 1 -4.99 -86.01 32.65
N PHE A 2 -6.14 -86.56 32.26
CA PHE A 2 -6.40 -86.93 30.88
C PHE A 2 -6.33 -85.68 30.01
N HIS A 3 -5.47 -85.67 28.99
CA HIS A 3 -5.50 -84.64 27.97
C HIS A 3 -6.85 -84.75 27.25
N GLU A 4 -7.74 -83.79 27.46
CA GLU A 4 -8.93 -83.61 26.62
C GLU A 4 -8.51 -83.68 25.15
N HIS A 5 -9.28 -84.43 24.34
CA HIS A 5 -9.06 -84.50 22.90
C HIS A 5 -9.00 -83.07 22.32
N ALA A 6 -8.06 -82.81 21.42
CA ALA A 6 -7.84 -81.50 20.79
C ALA A 6 -9.11 -80.66 20.46
N PRO A 7 -10.23 -81.25 19.99
CA PRO A 7 -11.47 -80.50 19.73
C PRO A 7 -12.17 -79.90 20.97
N GLU A 8 -11.96 -80.45 22.17
CA GLU A 8 -12.64 -80.01 23.40
C GLU A 8 -11.97 -78.80 24.05
N ARG A 9 -10.66 -78.62 23.83
CA ARG A 9 -9.78 -77.78 24.67
C ARG A 9 -10.06 -76.27 24.61
N ASN A 10 -10.87 -75.79 23.66
CA ASN A 10 -11.16 -74.36 23.43
C ASN A 10 -12.57 -74.06 22.90
N LYS A 11 -13.48 -75.04 22.78
CA LYS A 11 -14.75 -74.88 22.07
C LYS A 11 -15.64 -73.77 22.65
N GLU A 12 -15.68 -73.62 23.97
CA GLU A 12 -16.48 -72.58 24.65
C GLU A 12 -15.93 -71.17 24.40
N SER A 13 -14.61 -70.98 24.45
CA SER A 13 -13.97 -69.69 24.18
C SER A 13 -14.17 -69.25 22.73
N ILE A 14 -14.08 -70.20 21.80
CA ILE A 14 -14.37 -69.96 20.38
C ILE A 14 -15.84 -69.61 20.21
N LEU A 15 -16.76 -70.40 20.78
CA LEU A 15 -18.21 -70.13 20.71
C LEU A 15 -18.56 -68.73 21.22
N SER A 16 -17.98 -68.31 22.36
CA SER A 16 -18.18 -66.96 22.90
C SER A 16 -17.70 -65.87 21.94
N SER A 17 -16.56 -66.09 21.28
CA SER A 17 -16.01 -65.14 20.31
C SER A 17 -16.89 -65.05 19.06
N LEU A 18 -17.37 -66.21 18.55
CA LEU A 18 -18.28 -66.26 17.41
C LEU A 18 -19.62 -65.56 17.72
N LYS A 19 -20.20 -65.76 18.91
CA LYS A 19 -21.45 -65.08 19.32
C LYS A 19 -21.34 -63.56 19.37
N ASN A 20 -20.15 -63.02 19.65
CA ASN A 20 -19.93 -61.57 19.65
C ASN A 20 -19.72 -60.98 18.25
N CYS A 21 -19.29 -61.81 17.29
CA CYS A 21 -18.91 -61.36 15.95
C CYS A 21 -19.95 -61.69 14.88
N MET A 22 -20.78 -62.71 15.10
CA MET A 22 -21.78 -63.15 14.13
C MET A 22 -23.15 -62.56 14.44
N ASP A 23 -23.80 -62.07 13.40
CA ASP A 23 -25.16 -61.54 13.45
C ASP A 23 -26.17 -62.68 13.73
N PRO A 24 -26.95 -62.60 14.82
CA PRO A 24 -27.96 -63.61 15.14
C PRO A 24 -29.14 -63.66 14.15
N SER A 25 -29.30 -62.64 13.29
CA SER A 25 -30.36 -62.58 12.27
C SER A 25 -30.15 -63.53 11.08
N GLY A 26 -28.94 -64.08 10.92
CA GLY A 26 -28.59 -65.10 9.94
C GLY A 26 -27.46 -64.71 9.01
N GLY A 27 -27.11 -65.61 8.08
CA GLY A 27 -26.01 -65.40 7.14
C GLY A 27 -25.39 -66.70 6.65
N SER A 28 -24.38 -66.56 5.80
CA SER A 28 -23.63 -67.66 5.18
C SER A 28 -22.19 -67.69 5.69
N LEU A 29 -21.70 -68.88 6.04
CA LEU A 29 -20.38 -69.05 6.62
C LEU A 29 -19.60 -70.13 5.87
N LEU A 30 -18.41 -69.77 5.39
CA LEU A 30 -17.46 -70.72 4.84
C LEU A 30 -16.52 -71.21 5.95
N GLU A 31 -16.64 -72.48 6.32
CA GLU A 31 -15.76 -73.09 7.30
C GLU A 31 -14.60 -73.78 6.58
N ILE A 32 -13.37 -73.38 6.94
CA ILE A 32 -12.15 -73.83 6.30
C ILE A 32 -11.46 -74.85 7.19
N SER A 33 -11.14 -75.99 6.58
CA SER A 33 -10.55 -77.15 7.24
C SER A 33 -11.40 -77.64 8.40
N SER A 34 -12.61 -78.14 8.10
CA SER A 34 -13.53 -78.68 9.11
C SER A 34 -13.00 -79.96 9.79
N GLY A 35 -11.89 -80.53 9.31
CA GLY A 35 -11.22 -81.67 9.93
C GLY A 35 -12.14 -82.89 10.02
N SER A 36 -12.30 -83.46 11.21
CA SER A 36 -13.19 -84.59 11.47
C SER A 36 -14.69 -84.24 11.43
N GLY A 37 -15.05 -82.95 11.33
CA GLY A 37 -16.44 -82.49 11.35
C GLY A 37 -17.03 -82.26 12.75
N GLN A 38 -16.25 -82.47 13.81
CA GLN A 38 -16.72 -82.31 15.18
C GLN A 38 -16.95 -80.85 15.57
N HIS A 39 -16.10 -79.93 15.11
CA HIS A 39 -16.25 -78.49 15.37
C HIS A 39 -17.47 -77.90 14.68
N ILE A 40 -17.62 -78.15 13.37
CA ILE A 40 -18.80 -77.70 12.64
C ILE A 40 -20.09 -78.24 13.26
N SER A 41 -20.13 -79.52 13.65
CA SER A 41 -21.30 -80.12 14.30
C SER A 41 -21.67 -79.39 15.60
N TYR A 42 -20.66 -79.07 16.41
CA TYR A 42 -20.87 -78.34 17.67
C TYR A 42 -21.30 -76.88 17.44
N PHE A 43 -20.61 -76.13 16.57
CA PHE A 43 -20.92 -74.70 16.37
C PHE A 43 -22.20 -74.48 15.58
N ALA A 44 -22.47 -75.26 14.53
CA ALA A 44 -23.69 -75.11 13.74
C ALA A 44 -24.97 -75.36 14.56
N ALA A 45 -24.92 -76.25 15.56
CA ALA A 45 -26.02 -76.44 16.50
C ALA A 45 -26.35 -75.19 17.35
N HIS A 46 -25.38 -74.30 17.57
CA HIS A 46 -25.55 -73.06 18.34
C HIS A 46 -25.93 -71.84 17.48
N PHE A 47 -25.87 -71.97 16.15
CA PHE A 47 -26.18 -70.90 15.19
C PHE A 47 -27.18 -71.40 14.13
N PRO A 48 -28.45 -71.67 14.51
CA PRO A 48 -29.44 -72.29 13.61
C PRO A 48 -29.79 -71.44 12.37
N ASN A 49 -29.55 -70.12 12.43
CA ASN A 49 -29.83 -69.18 11.33
C ASN A 49 -28.61 -68.93 10.42
N ILE A 50 -27.45 -69.52 10.72
CA ILE A 50 -26.24 -69.42 9.90
C ILE A 50 -26.12 -70.70 9.08
N GLU A 51 -25.96 -70.57 7.76
CA GLU A 51 -25.68 -71.69 6.85
C GLU A 51 -24.17 -71.94 6.79
N PHE A 52 -23.75 -73.14 7.21
CA PHE A 52 -22.35 -73.53 7.23
C PHE A 52 -21.98 -74.31 5.98
N GLN A 53 -20.94 -73.87 5.27
CA GLN A 53 -20.30 -74.60 4.18
C GLN A 53 -18.95 -75.17 4.67
N PRO A 54 -18.89 -76.44 5.11
CA PRO A 54 -17.62 -77.09 5.46
C PRO A 54 -16.75 -77.26 4.23
N THR A 55 -15.44 -77.08 4.42
CA THR A 55 -14.44 -77.36 3.40
C THR A 55 -13.23 -78.08 3.98
N GLU A 56 -12.63 -78.96 3.18
CA GLU A 56 -11.46 -79.72 3.62
C GLU A 56 -10.59 -80.14 2.41
N ILE A 57 -9.26 -80.14 2.59
CA ILE A 57 -8.30 -80.53 1.55
C ILE A 57 -8.22 -82.06 1.44
N ASN A 58 -8.41 -82.78 2.56
CA ASN A 58 -8.41 -84.24 2.55
C ASN A 58 -9.82 -84.80 2.32
N ARG A 59 -10.12 -85.19 1.07
CA ARG A 59 -11.43 -85.77 0.69
C ARG A 59 -11.84 -87.00 1.50
N ARG A 60 -10.90 -87.73 2.10
CA ARG A 60 -11.21 -88.89 2.97
C ARG A 60 -12.01 -88.49 4.21
N LEU A 61 -11.93 -87.23 4.63
CA LEU A 61 -12.66 -86.73 5.79
C LEU A 61 -14.11 -86.36 5.48
N PHE A 62 -14.51 -86.31 4.20
CA PHE A 62 -15.87 -85.87 3.83
C PHE A 62 -16.94 -86.83 4.38
N GLU A 63 -16.68 -88.13 4.37
CA GLU A 63 -17.59 -89.12 4.97
C GLU A 63 -17.75 -88.90 6.46
N THR A 64 -16.65 -88.58 7.17
CA THR A 64 -16.67 -88.28 8.61
C THR A 64 -17.39 -86.97 8.90
N ILE A 65 -17.13 -85.92 8.11
CA ILE A 65 -17.81 -84.62 8.24
C ILE A 65 -19.32 -84.80 8.07
N ASN A 66 -19.74 -85.45 6.99
CA ASN A 66 -21.15 -85.70 6.71
C ASN A 66 -21.80 -86.57 7.80
N ALA A 67 -21.09 -87.57 8.32
CA ALA A 67 -21.59 -88.39 9.43
C ALA A 67 -21.72 -87.57 10.74
N CYS A 68 -20.83 -86.62 11.01
CA CYS A 68 -20.91 -85.74 12.19
C CYS A 68 -22.02 -84.67 12.06
N THR A 69 -22.41 -84.29 10.86
CA THR A 69 -23.37 -83.19 10.61
C THR A 69 -24.74 -83.66 10.13
N HIS A 70 -24.98 -84.98 9.99
CA HIS A 70 -26.21 -85.54 9.40
C HIS A 70 -27.54 -85.05 10.01
N ASN A 71 -27.56 -84.66 11.29
CA ASN A 71 -28.75 -84.17 11.99
C ASN A 71 -28.92 -82.64 11.97
N LEU A 72 -28.07 -81.91 11.23
CA LEU A 72 -28.07 -80.45 11.20
C LEU A 72 -28.50 -79.96 9.81
N SER A 73 -29.68 -79.32 9.74
CA SER A 73 -30.25 -78.83 8.48
C SER A 73 -29.58 -77.57 7.94
N ASN A 74 -28.79 -76.87 8.76
CA ASN A 74 -28.06 -75.64 8.41
C ASN A 74 -26.60 -75.90 8.00
N VAL A 75 -26.23 -77.15 7.70
CA VAL A 75 -24.90 -77.52 7.25
C VAL A 75 -24.96 -78.12 5.84
N LEU A 76 -24.24 -77.52 4.90
CA LEU A 76 -24.13 -77.98 3.52
C LEU A 76 -23.12 -79.14 3.38
N PRO A 77 -23.18 -79.92 2.28
CA PRO A 77 -22.18 -80.96 2.01
C PRO A 77 -20.76 -80.40 1.89
N ALA A 78 -19.77 -81.11 2.44
CA ALA A 78 -18.38 -80.68 2.42
C ALA A 78 -17.82 -80.49 0.98
N LYS A 79 -17.09 -79.39 0.76
CA LYS A 79 -16.42 -79.08 -0.51
C LYS A 79 -14.90 -79.17 -0.41
N TYR A 80 -14.24 -79.51 -1.51
CA TYR A 80 -12.78 -79.53 -1.59
C TYR A 80 -12.24 -78.10 -1.69
N LEU A 81 -11.30 -77.75 -0.81
CA LEU A 81 -10.63 -76.47 -0.81
C LEU A 81 -9.14 -76.63 -0.48
N ASP A 82 -8.27 -76.19 -1.38
CA ASP A 82 -6.84 -76.10 -1.14
C ASP A 82 -6.46 -74.63 -0.90
N VAL A 83 -6.37 -74.25 0.37
CA VAL A 83 -6.03 -72.87 0.78
C VAL A 83 -4.58 -72.47 0.47
N SER A 84 -3.72 -73.41 0.05
CA SER A 84 -2.36 -73.09 -0.40
C SER A 84 -2.30 -72.69 -1.88
N SER A 85 -3.38 -72.92 -2.63
CA SER A 85 -3.54 -72.51 -4.03
C SER A 85 -4.04 -71.07 -4.15
N ASP A 86 -3.96 -70.49 -5.36
CA ASP A 86 -4.44 -69.13 -5.62
C ASP A 86 -5.95 -68.99 -5.29
N PRO A 87 -6.39 -67.96 -4.54
CA PRO A 87 -7.80 -67.78 -4.20
C PRO A 87 -8.76 -67.76 -5.40
N SER A 88 -8.29 -67.37 -6.58
CA SER A 88 -9.10 -67.36 -7.81
C SER A 88 -9.55 -68.75 -8.28
N VAL A 89 -8.90 -69.83 -7.83
CA VAL A 89 -9.27 -71.22 -8.18
C VAL A 89 -9.98 -71.95 -7.04
N TRP A 90 -10.16 -71.32 -5.88
CA TRP A 90 -10.84 -71.92 -4.73
C TRP A 90 -12.29 -72.26 -5.08
N LEU A 91 -12.74 -73.44 -4.62
CA LEU A 91 -14.05 -74.02 -4.97
C LEU A 91 -14.29 -74.08 -6.50
N GLY A 92 -13.23 -74.31 -7.29
CA GLY A 92 -13.32 -74.31 -8.76
C GLY A 92 -13.60 -72.94 -9.36
N GLY A 93 -13.19 -71.85 -8.68
CA GLY A 93 -13.45 -70.46 -9.06
C GLY A 93 -14.81 -69.92 -8.62
N GLN A 94 -15.62 -70.72 -7.94
CA GLN A 94 -16.94 -70.30 -7.46
C GLN A 94 -16.87 -69.33 -6.28
N LEU A 95 -15.76 -69.33 -5.52
CA LEU A 95 -15.61 -68.44 -4.36
C LEU A 95 -15.72 -66.96 -4.72
N MET A 96 -15.23 -66.57 -5.91
CA MET A 96 -15.33 -65.19 -6.41
C MET A 96 -16.77 -64.79 -6.77
N ASN A 97 -17.67 -65.77 -6.94
CA ASN A 97 -19.06 -65.60 -7.36
C ASN A 97 -20.07 -65.94 -6.26
N THR A 98 -19.62 -66.36 -5.07
CA THR A 98 -20.46 -66.68 -3.92
C THR A 98 -20.02 -65.79 -2.76
N GLN A 99 -20.92 -64.93 -2.27
CA GLN A 99 -20.64 -64.12 -1.09
C GLN A 99 -20.88 -64.96 0.16
N TYR A 100 -19.89 -64.96 1.05
CA TYR A 100 -20.02 -65.46 2.41
C TYR A 100 -19.99 -64.27 3.36
N ASP A 101 -20.86 -64.26 4.36
CA ASP A 101 -20.86 -63.23 5.40
C ASP A 101 -19.71 -63.45 6.39
N TYR A 102 -19.33 -64.72 6.59
CA TYR A 102 -18.27 -65.12 7.50
C TYR A 102 -17.33 -66.15 6.85
N ILE A 103 -16.05 -66.07 7.18
CA ILE A 103 -15.06 -67.12 6.89
C ILE A 103 -14.43 -67.52 8.21
N LEU A 104 -14.53 -68.81 8.53
CA LEU A 104 -14.07 -69.34 9.80
C LEU A 104 -13.06 -70.46 9.56
N ASN A 105 -11.84 -70.30 10.04
CA ASN A 105 -10.86 -71.38 10.09
C ASN A 105 -10.44 -71.62 11.54
N ILE A 106 -11.07 -72.60 12.18
CA ILE A 106 -10.85 -72.91 13.60
C ILE A 106 -9.48 -73.56 13.81
N ASN A 107 -9.00 -74.32 12.82
CA ASN A 107 -7.75 -75.08 12.92
C ASN A 107 -6.48 -74.21 12.72
N THR A 108 -6.60 -73.01 12.13
CA THR A 108 -5.46 -72.08 11.99
C THR A 108 -4.91 -71.51 13.30
N LEU A 109 -5.69 -71.54 14.39
CA LEU A 109 -5.26 -70.95 15.67
C LEU A 109 -4.29 -71.84 16.47
N HIS A 110 -3.98 -73.04 15.98
CA HIS A 110 -3.20 -74.03 16.73
C HIS A 110 -1.89 -74.45 16.03
N VAL A 111 -1.91 -74.81 14.74
CA VAL A 111 -0.69 -75.10 13.96
C VAL A 111 -1.01 -74.89 12.48
N SER A 112 -0.44 -73.89 11.82
CA SER A 112 -0.57 -73.71 10.37
C SER A 112 0.72 -73.21 9.76
N ASN A 113 1.02 -73.68 8.54
CA ASN A 113 2.16 -73.17 7.80
C ASN A 113 1.86 -71.76 7.28
N PHE A 114 2.91 -70.97 7.05
CA PHE A 114 2.77 -69.58 6.62
C PHE A 114 2.00 -69.43 5.31
N LYS A 115 2.15 -70.38 4.37
CA LYS A 115 1.43 -70.38 3.08
C LYS A 115 -0.09 -70.54 3.25
N CYS A 116 -0.53 -71.36 4.20
CA CYS A 116 -1.93 -71.54 4.55
C CYS A 116 -2.50 -70.26 5.18
N THR A 117 -1.75 -69.64 6.10
CA THR A 117 -2.14 -68.36 6.70
C THR A 117 -2.21 -67.25 5.66
N GLU A 118 -1.20 -67.11 4.81
CA GLU A 118 -1.17 -66.12 3.72
C GLU A 118 -2.30 -66.35 2.71
N GLY A 119 -2.52 -67.60 2.30
CA GLY A 119 -3.61 -67.98 1.42
C GLY A 119 -4.97 -67.62 2.00
N LEU A 120 -5.20 -67.95 3.29
CA LEU A 120 -6.41 -67.58 4.03
C LEU A 120 -6.64 -66.06 4.04
N PHE A 121 -5.64 -65.26 4.42
CA PHE A 121 -5.78 -63.80 4.44
C PHE A 121 -6.04 -63.22 3.05
N ARG A 122 -5.33 -63.70 2.01
CA ARG A 122 -5.55 -63.28 0.62
C ARG A 122 -6.96 -63.64 0.14
N GLY A 123 -7.40 -64.88 0.40
CA GLY A 123 -8.73 -65.36 0.01
C GLY A 123 -9.86 -64.65 0.76
N SER A 124 -9.69 -64.39 2.06
CA SER A 124 -10.65 -63.62 2.85
C SER A 124 -10.81 -62.19 2.33
N CYS A 125 -9.73 -61.53 1.90
CA CYS A 125 -9.83 -60.21 1.25
C CYS A 125 -10.60 -60.24 -0.08
N CYS A 126 -10.54 -61.34 -0.84
CA CYS A 126 -11.30 -61.49 -2.09
C CYS A 126 -12.78 -61.80 -1.84
N ALA A 127 -13.08 -62.64 -0.84
CA ALA A 127 -14.42 -63.14 -0.58
C ALA A 127 -15.26 -62.20 0.32
N LEU A 128 -14.64 -61.55 1.30
CA LEU A 128 -15.29 -60.56 2.17
C LEU A 128 -15.11 -59.16 1.56
N LYS A 129 -16.00 -58.78 0.63
CA LYS A 129 -16.03 -57.39 0.14
C LYS A 129 -16.52 -56.48 1.27
N PRO A 130 -15.82 -55.38 1.62
CA PRO A 130 -16.34 -54.43 2.60
C PRO A 130 -17.71 -53.93 2.14
N LYS A 131 -18.71 -53.88 3.04
CA LYS A 131 -19.94 -53.13 2.79
C LYS A 131 -19.52 -51.73 2.36
N GLU A 132 -19.81 -51.37 1.11
CA GLU A 132 -19.36 -50.12 0.49
C GLU A 132 -19.69 -48.93 1.40
N THR A 133 -18.70 -48.51 2.17
CA THR A 133 -18.68 -47.26 2.90
C THR A 133 -17.42 -46.56 2.42
N GLY A 134 -17.65 -45.66 1.46
CA GLY A 134 -16.70 -44.91 0.63
C GLY A 134 -15.23 -44.97 1.06
N ALA A 135 -14.42 -45.70 0.30
CA ALA A 135 -12.97 -45.66 0.42
C ALA A 135 -12.37 -44.90 -0.77
N ILE A 136 -11.86 -43.70 -0.46
CA ILE A 136 -10.89 -42.97 -1.25
C ILE A 136 -9.57 -43.77 -1.23
N ILE A 137 -8.98 -43.94 -2.41
CA ILE A 137 -7.74 -44.67 -2.66
C ILE A 137 -6.58 -44.06 -1.84
N MET A 138 -5.95 -44.85 -0.96
CA MET A 138 -4.61 -44.58 -0.42
C MET A 138 -3.63 -45.63 -0.98
N GLN A 139 -2.60 -45.18 -1.69
CA GLN A 139 -1.40 -46.00 -1.97
C GLN A 139 -0.42 -45.87 -0.79
N SER A 140 0.06 -47.00 -0.28
CA SER A 140 1.03 -47.07 0.82
C SER A 140 2.47 -47.00 0.33
N VAL A 141 3.29 -46.16 0.96
CA VAL A 141 4.76 -46.30 1.01
C VAL A 141 5.20 -46.09 2.47
N GLY A 142 5.77 -47.13 3.09
CA GLY A 142 6.62 -47.05 4.30
C GLY A 142 5.92 -46.84 5.65
N GLU A 143 6.47 -47.46 6.70
CA GLU A 143 5.97 -47.60 8.09
C GLU A 143 5.77 -46.30 8.92
N PHE A 144 5.70 -45.12 8.31
CA PHE A 144 5.29 -43.89 9.00
C PHE A 144 3.88 -43.49 8.57
N ARG A 145 2.89 -43.76 9.43
CA ARG A 145 1.51 -43.31 9.23
C ARG A 145 1.38 -41.83 9.58
N LEU A 146 1.84 -40.95 8.68
CA LEU A 146 1.46 -39.54 8.69
C LEU A 146 0.15 -39.38 7.93
N ALA A 147 -0.87 -38.82 8.57
CA ALA A 147 -2.10 -38.48 7.87
C ALA A 147 -1.80 -37.43 6.77
N VAL A 148 -2.56 -37.44 5.67
CA VAL A 148 -2.40 -36.43 4.59
C VAL A 148 -2.50 -35.01 5.16
N SER A 149 -3.34 -34.79 6.17
CA SER A 149 -3.43 -33.53 6.91
C SER A 149 -2.14 -33.16 7.64
N GLU A 150 -1.42 -34.11 8.21
CA GLU A 150 -0.12 -33.88 8.88
C GLU A 150 0.96 -33.56 7.85
N VAL A 151 1.00 -34.24 6.72
CA VAL A 151 1.94 -33.92 5.62
C VAL A 151 1.68 -32.51 5.07
N LEU A 152 0.41 -32.13 4.88
CA LEU A 152 0.04 -30.77 4.46
C LEU A 152 0.42 -29.73 5.52
N LEU A 153 0.21 -30.02 6.80
CA LEU A 153 0.60 -29.13 7.89
C LEU A 153 2.13 -28.96 7.98
N TYR A 154 2.90 -30.06 7.95
CA TYR A 154 4.35 -30.00 7.99
C TYR A 154 4.95 -29.31 6.76
N SER A 155 4.42 -29.58 5.57
CA SER A 155 4.86 -28.89 4.35
C SER A 155 4.52 -27.39 4.40
N ALA A 156 3.38 -26.99 4.95
CA ALA A 156 3.05 -25.58 5.18
C ALA A 156 4.02 -24.93 6.19
N ILE A 157 4.29 -25.59 7.33
CA ILE A 157 5.23 -25.09 8.34
C ILE A 157 6.64 -24.98 7.76
N ILE A 158 7.14 -26.00 7.07
CA ILE A 158 8.45 -25.98 6.41
C ILE A 158 8.50 -24.86 5.38
N SER A 159 7.45 -24.69 4.57
CA SER A 159 7.39 -23.60 3.59
C SER A 159 7.45 -22.23 4.27
N VAL A 160 6.74 -22.03 5.38
CA VAL A 160 6.79 -20.80 6.18
C VAL A 160 8.18 -20.58 6.78
N VAL A 161 8.83 -21.62 7.32
CA VAL A 161 10.17 -21.54 7.90
C VAL A 161 11.22 -21.26 6.81
N VAL A 162 11.18 -21.96 5.68
CA VAL A 162 12.08 -21.73 4.54
C VAL A 162 11.88 -20.33 3.99
N PHE A 163 10.63 -19.88 3.84
CA PHE A 163 10.32 -18.51 3.44
C PHE A 163 10.87 -17.49 4.45
N TRP A 164 10.67 -17.71 5.75
CA TRP A 164 11.19 -16.84 6.81
C TRP A 164 12.73 -16.79 6.83
N CYS A 165 13.39 -17.94 6.74
CA CYS A 165 14.85 -18.05 6.64
C CYS A 165 15.37 -17.36 5.37
N SER A 166 14.71 -17.55 4.23
CA SER A 166 15.03 -16.88 2.96
C SER A 166 14.87 -15.36 3.08
N CYS A 167 13.80 -14.87 3.69
CA CYS A 167 13.60 -13.46 3.99
C CYS A 167 14.68 -12.91 4.94
N LYS A 168 15.02 -13.64 6.01
CA LYS A 168 16.08 -13.25 6.96
C LYS A 168 17.45 -13.22 6.30
N TRP A 169 17.74 -14.18 5.43
CA TRP A 169 19.00 -14.26 4.69
C TRP A 169 19.14 -13.14 3.66
N ASN A 170 18.11 -12.93 2.83
CA ASN A 170 18.08 -11.85 1.85
C ASN A 170 18.17 -10.47 2.52
N ASN A 171 17.59 -10.32 3.72
CA ASN A 171 17.63 -9.08 4.49
C ASN A 171 18.77 -9.03 5.53
N ARG A 172 19.78 -9.90 5.47
CA ARG A 172 20.85 -9.96 6.49
C ARG A 172 21.59 -8.63 6.69
N HIS A 173 21.83 -7.90 5.60
CA HIS A 173 22.51 -6.59 5.65
C HIS A 173 21.63 -5.54 6.34
N ILE A 174 20.32 -5.58 6.08
CA ILE A 174 19.33 -4.73 6.75
C ILE A 174 19.22 -5.11 8.23
N ASN A 175 19.14 -6.40 8.58
CA ASN A 175 19.08 -6.86 9.97
C ASN A 175 20.32 -6.43 10.78
N LYS A 176 21.49 -6.36 10.14
CA LYS A 176 22.73 -5.86 10.77
C LYS A 176 22.71 -4.35 11.01
N LEU A 177 22.05 -3.58 10.15
CA LEU A 177 21.85 -2.15 10.37
C LEU A 177 20.76 -1.91 11.43
N ASP A 178 19.67 -2.66 11.34
CA ASP A 178 18.53 -2.65 12.27
C ASP A 178 18.99 -2.80 13.73
N SER A 179 19.91 -3.71 14.03
CA SER A 179 20.42 -3.91 15.39
C SER A 179 21.26 -2.74 15.94
N LYS A 180 21.71 -1.82 15.08
CA LYS A 180 22.55 -0.67 15.45
C LYS A 180 21.78 0.64 15.56
N MET A 181 20.57 0.72 14.99
CA MET A 181 19.79 1.95 14.94
C MET A 181 18.66 1.93 15.97
N LYS A 182 18.45 3.07 16.62
CA LYS A 182 17.28 3.32 17.48
C LYS A 182 16.03 3.53 16.60
N GLY A 183 14.86 3.29 17.17
CA GLY A 183 13.57 3.50 16.51
C GLY A 183 12.41 2.92 17.32
N PRO A 184 11.16 3.15 16.89
CA PRO A 184 9.97 2.56 17.50
C PRO A 184 10.03 1.02 17.50
N PRO A 185 9.32 0.37 18.43
CA PRO A 185 9.26 -1.09 18.49
C PRO A 185 8.69 -1.66 17.19
N ALA A 186 9.26 -2.79 16.76
CA ALA A 186 8.86 -3.48 15.53
C ALA A 186 8.32 -4.87 15.87
N TYR A 187 7.00 -5.04 15.76
CA TYR A 187 6.35 -6.34 15.97
C TYR A 187 6.65 -7.29 14.78
N PRO A 188 6.69 -8.62 15.00
CA PRO A 188 6.83 -9.57 13.91
C PRO A 188 5.78 -9.33 12.82
N ILE A 189 6.20 -9.38 11.55
CA ILE A 189 5.37 -9.20 10.34
C ILE A 189 4.83 -7.78 10.13
N ILE A 190 4.32 -7.11 11.18
CA ILE A 190 3.63 -5.81 11.09
C ILE A 190 4.59 -4.62 11.29
N GLY A 191 5.72 -4.82 11.97
CA GLY A 191 6.65 -3.75 12.30
C GLY A 191 6.01 -2.74 13.27
N SER A 192 6.25 -1.45 13.03
CA SER A 192 5.67 -0.32 13.75
C SER A 192 4.37 0.18 13.12
N ALA A 193 3.80 -0.54 12.13
CA ALA A 193 2.62 -0.07 11.40
C ALA A 193 1.37 0.06 12.28
N LEU A 194 1.28 -0.69 13.40
CA LEU A 194 0.18 -0.56 14.37
C LEU A 194 0.12 0.82 15.01
N GLU A 195 1.28 1.45 15.25
CA GLU A 195 1.35 2.78 15.84
C GLU A 195 0.86 3.86 14.87
N LEU A 196 0.95 3.59 13.56
CA LEU A 196 0.47 4.49 12.51
C LEU A 196 -0.98 4.23 12.10
N LEU A 197 -1.70 3.33 12.78
CA LEU A 197 -3.14 3.14 12.54
C LEU A 197 -3.92 4.32 13.13
N GLY A 198 -4.70 5.02 12.31
CA GLY A 198 -5.56 6.08 12.80
C GLY A 198 -6.11 6.99 11.71
N THR A 199 -6.64 8.13 12.14
CA THR A 199 -6.99 9.26 11.28
C THR A 199 -5.74 10.03 10.84
N PRO A 200 -5.79 10.81 9.75
CA PRO A 200 -4.69 11.70 9.35
C PRO A 200 -4.13 12.59 10.47
N GLU A 201 -4.96 13.02 11.41
CA GLU A 201 -4.56 13.80 12.59
C GLU A 201 -3.81 12.95 13.63
N GLN A 202 -4.24 11.72 13.86
CA GLN A 202 -3.55 10.80 14.76
C GLN A 202 -2.18 10.41 14.21
N VAL A 203 -2.11 10.12 12.91
CA VAL A 203 -0.85 9.72 12.25
C VAL A 203 0.22 10.81 12.36
N ILE A 204 -0.13 12.08 12.13
CA ILE A 204 0.87 13.16 12.24
C ILE A 204 1.38 13.34 13.68
N ASN A 205 0.51 13.16 14.68
CA ASN A 205 0.91 13.23 16.09
C ASN A 205 1.87 12.09 16.47
N VAL A 206 1.62 10.87 15.96
CA VAL A 206 2.53 9.73 16.15
C VAL A 206 3.89 10.00 15.50
N LEU A 207 3.92 10.55 14.29
CA LEU A 207 5.18 10.91 13.61
C LEU A 207 5.97 11.97 14.38
N LEU A 208 5.29 13.00 14.92
CA LEU A 208 5.93 13.98 15.80
C LEU A 208 6.43 13.35 17.10
N GLY A 209 5.70 12.37 17.65
CA GLY A 209 6.15 11.57 18.80
C GLY A 209 7.42 10.77 18.50
N PHE A 210 7.52 10.16 17.32
CA PHE A 210 8.76 9.48 16.89
C PHE A 210 9.94 10.43 16.83
N TYR A 211 9.73 11.63 16.28
CA TYR A 211 10.77 12.65 16.24
C TYR A 211 11.21 13.08 17.64
N ASN A 212 10.28 13.32 18.56
CA ASN A 212 10.63 13.71 19.93
C ASN A 212 11.42 12.62 20.68
N ASN A 213 11.12 11.34 20.41
CA ASN A 213 11.75 10.22 21.09
C ASN A 213 13.09 9.78 20.47
N TYR A 214 13.24 9.91 19.14
CA TYR A 214 14.36 9.33 18.40
C TYR A 214 15.10 10.32 17.48
N GLY A 215 14.58 11.51 17.28
CA GLY A 215 15.02 12.46 16.25
C GLY A 215 16.35 13.17 16.51
N SER A 216 17.06 12.85 17.60
CA SER A 216 18.42 13.34 17.84
C SER A 216 19.44 12.77 16.86
N GLU A 217 19.18 11.60 16.29
CA GLU A 217 19.97 10.93 15.26
C GLU A 217 19.05 10.29 14.20
N PRO A 218 19.57 9.85 13.03
CA PRO A 218 18.81 9.02 12.12
C PRO A 218 18.28 7.76 12.82
N PHE A 219 17.00 7.45 12.62
CA PHE A 219 16.34 6.35 13.30
C PHE A 219 15.58 5.44 12.33
N LYS A 220 15.45 4.16 12.68
CA LYS A 220 14.81 3.14 11.85
C LYS A 220 13.30 3.10 12.05
N VAL A 221 12.57 2.61 11.06
CA VAL A 221 11.16 2.23 11.18
C VAL A 221 10.88 1.00 10.31
N TRP A 222 10.00 0.12 10.79
CA TRP A 222 9.50 -1.00 10.01
C TRP A 222 8.03 -0.77 9.69
N LEU A 223 7.67 -0.77 8.41
CA LEU A 223 6.27 -0.77 7.97
C LEU A 223 5.98 -2.13 7.35
N GLY A 224 5.43 -3.05 8.15
CA GLY A 224 5.33 -4.45 7.77
C GLY A 224 6.72 -5.05 7.49
N PRO A 225 6.94 -5.66 6.31
CA PRO A 225 8.25 -6.21 5.92
C PRO A 225 9.22 -5.15 5.38
N PHE A 226 8.84 -3.87 5.36
CA PHE A 226 9.64 -2.80 4.74
C PHE A 226 10.43 -2.03 5.78
N PHE A 227 11.75 -2.17 5.72
CA PHE A 227 12.69 -1.39 6.51
C PHE A 227 12.93 -0.02 5.87
N GLY A 228 12.90 1.02 6.68
CA GLY A 228 13.42 2.32 6.28
C GLY A 228 14.03 3.10 7.42
N VAL A 229 14.66 4.21 7.05
CA VAL A 229 15.44 5.06 7.94
C VAL A 229 15.03 6.51 7.72
N TYR A 230 14.68 7.19 8.81
CA TYR A 230 14.49 8.64 8.82
C TYR A 230 15.83 9.34 8.79
N ILE A 231 16.03 10.16 7.75
CA ILE A 231 17.22 10.98 7.54
C ILE A 231 16.85 12.41 7.94
N ILE A 232 17.44 12.89 9.03
CA ILE A 232 17.02 14.12 9.72
C ILE A 232 18.13 15.17 9.68
N LYS A 233 19.38 14.75 9.96
CA LYS A 233 20.50 15.67 10.06
C LYS A 233 20.86 16.28 8.69
N PRO A 234 21.04 17.61 8.58
CA PRO A 234 21.22 18.29 7.30
C PRO A 234 22.34 17.73 6.39
N GLU A 235 23.44 17.28 6.99
CA GLU A 235 24.59 16.68 6.32
C GLU A 235 24.23 15.35 5.65
N ASP A 236 23.44 14.50 6.32
CA ASP A 236 22.98 13.23 5.76
C ASP A 236 21.90 13.45 4.70
N VAL A 237 21.00 14.41 4.94
CA VAL A 237 20.00 14.86 3.97
C VAL A 237 20.69 15.29 2.67
N GLN A 238 21.79 16.06 2.76
CA GLN A 238 22.58 16.47 1.60
C GLN A 238 23.17 15.28 0.85
N ILE A 239 23.71 14.30 1.57
CA ILE A 239 24.27 13.09 0.96
C ILE A 239 23.17 12.36 0.16
N VAL A 240 22.03 12.08 0.80
CA VAL A 240 20.96 11.30 0.15
C VAL A 240 20.34 12.06 -1.02
N LEU A 241 20.04 13.36 -0.86
CA LEU A 241 19.35 14.12 -1.91
C LEU A 241 20.22 14.38 -3.16
N ASN A 242 21.55 14.44 -3.01
CA ASN A 242 22.46 14.61 -4.14
C ASN A 242 22.97 13.30 -4.75
N ASN A 243 22.74 12.15 -4.08
CA ASN A 243 23.25 10.88 -4.57
C ASN A 243 22.44 10.38 -5.78
N SER A 244 23.13 10.12 -6.89
CA SER A 244 22.53 9.58 -8.12
C SER A 244 21.89 8.20 -7.92
N LYS A 245 22.32 7.45 -6.90
CA LYS A 245 21.78 6.15 -6.47
C LYS A 245 20.54 6.27 -5.58
N ALA A 246 20.17 7.48 -5.15
CA ALA A 246 18.98 7.74 -4.33
C ALA A 246 17.87 8.49 -5.11
N LEU A 247 17.94 8.50 -6.45
CA LEU A 247 16.95 9.18 -7.30
C LEU A 247 15.61 8.44 -7.38
N GLN A 248 15.62 7.12 -7.20
CA GLN A 248 14.44 6.27 -7.32
C GLN A 248 13.45 6.56 -6.18
N LYS A 249 12.18 6.74 -6.54
CA LYS A 249 11.08 6.85 -5.58
C LYS A 249 10.77 5.46 -5.01
N ASP A 250 10.41 5.42 -3.72
CA ASP A 250 10.00 4.18 -3.08
C ASP A 250 8.58 3.75 -3.50
N ARG A 251 8.23 2.48 -3.23
CA ARG A 251 6.95 1.85 -3.60
C ARG A 251 5.71 2.63 -3.17
N PHE A 252 5.78 3.42 -2.10
CA PHE A 252 4.66 4.24 -1.65
C PHE A 252 4.18 5.25 -2.72
N TYR A 253 5.05 5.64 -3.65
CA TYR A 253 4.67 6.50 -4.78
C TYR A 253 3.75 5.79 -5.80
N GLU A 254 3.69 4.45 -5.81
CA GLU A 254 2.71 3.71 -6.63
C GLU A 254 1.27 4.00 -6.19
N PHE A 255 1.05 4.37 -4.92
CA PHE A 255 -0.29 4.65 -4.41
C PHE A 255 -0.86 5.91 -5.03
N ILE A 256 -0.05 6.95 -5.17
CA ILE A 256 -0.46 8.25 -5.71
C ILE A 256 -0.42 8.31 -7.25
N LYS A 257 -0.05 7.22 -7.95
CA LYS A 257 -0.15 7.15 -9.42
C LYS A 257 -1.60 7.20 -9.92
N ASN A 258 -2.58 6.91 -9.08
CA ASN A 258 -4.00 7.09 -9.43
C ASN A 258 -4.32 8.56 -9.75
N ILE A 259 -3.65 9.48 -9.06
CA ILE A 259 -3.71 10.94 -9.26
C ILE A 259 -2.73 11.35 -10.35
N PHE A 260 -1.44 11.13 -10.13
CA PHE A 260 -0.35 11.76 -10.90
C PHE A 260 0.11 10.95 -12.12
N GLY A 261 -0.39 9.72 -12.30
CA GLY A 261 0.14 8.79 -13.28
C GLY A 261 1.66 8.63 -13.14
N GLU A 262 2.38 8.68 -14.25
CA GLU A 262 3.85 8.69 -14.30
C GLU A 262 4.41 10.05 -14.76
N GLY A 263 3.88 11.14 -14.20
CA GLY A 263 4.43 12.48 -14.38
C GLY A 263 5.69 12.70 -13.55
N LEU A 264 6.25 13.92 -13.59
CA LEU A 264 7.56 14.25 -13.01
C LEU A 264 7.74 13.86 -11.53
N LEU A 265 6.65 13.79 -10.75
CA LEU A 265 6.66 13.44 -9.33
C LEU A 265 6.89 11.94 -9.08
N THR A 266 6.22 11.08 -9.85
CA THR A 266 6.09 9.63 -9.63
C THR A 266 6.88 8.79 -10.65
N ALA A 267 7.30 9.39 -11.77
CA ALA A 267 7.97 8.70 -12.85
C ALA A 267 9.23 7.94 -12.41
N PRO A 268 9.44 6.71 -12.94
CA PRO A 268 10.68 5.96 -12.76
C PRO A 268 11.87 6.77 -13.28
N VAL A 269 13.08 6.49 -12.78
CA VAL A 269 14.26 7.35 -13.02
C VAL A 269 14.55 7.59 -14.49
N ASP A 270 14.42 6.58 -15.34
CA ASP A 270 14.78 6.68 -16.76
C ASP A 270 13.84 7.63 -17.52
N LYS A 271 12.52 7.45 -17.31
CA LYS A 271 11.48 8.34 -17.84
C LYS A 271 11.59 9.75 -17.26
N TRP A 272 11.76 9.85 -15.95
CA TRP A 272 11.92 11.12 -15.25
C TRP A 272 13.12 11.93 -15.78
N ARG A 273 14.28 11.31 -16.02
CA ARG A 273 15.46 12.03 -16.54
C ARG A 273 15.16 12.70 -17.88
N LYS A 274 14.48 11.98 -18.77
CA LYS A 274 14.06 12.50 -20.08
C LYS A 274 13.10 13.68 -19.91
N HIS A 275 12.01 13.49 -19.15
CA HIS A 275 10.99 14.52 -18.92
C HIS A 275 11.58 15.75 -18.23
N ARG A 276 12.35 15.55 -17.15
CA ARG A 276 12.99 16.63 -16.39
C ARG A 276 13.90 17.49 -17.26
N ARG A 277 14.71 16.86 -18.11
CA ARG A 277 15.61 17.57 -19.03
C ARG A 277 14.83 18.46 -20.01
N LEU A 278 13.73 17.96 -20.56
CA LEU A 278 12.90 18.68 -21.52
C LEU A 278 12.06 19.79 -20.88
N ILE A 279 11.60 19.58 -19.65
CA ILE A 279 10.69 20.50 -18.95
C ILE A 279 11.45 21.60 -18.18
N THR A 280 12.64 21.34 -17.64
CA THR A 280 13.39 22.33 -16.82
C THR A 280 13.59 23.70 -17.49
N PRO A 281 13.88 23.81 -18.80
CA PRO A 281 14.01 25.11 -19.48
C PRO A 281 12.75 25.99 -19.39
N LEU A 282 11.58 25.40 -19.17
CA LEU A 282 10.29 26.10 -19.06
C LEU A 282 10.10 26.81 -17.72
N PHE A 283 11.04 26.67 -16.78
CA PHE A 283 10.99 27.31 -15.46
C PHE A 283 12.16 28.29 -15.24
N ASN A 284 12.75 28.79 -16.33
CA ASN A 284 13.78 29.81 -16.28
C ASN A 284 13.21 31.20 -15.91
N ALA A 285 14.07 32.12 -15.46
CA ALA A 285 13.64 33.44 -14.97
C ALA A 285 12.93 34.29 -16.04
N ASN A 286 13.34 34.18 -17.30
CA ASN A 286 12.77 34.96 -18.42
C ASN A 286 11.34 34.55 -18.77
N LEU A 287 10.96 33.28 -18.52
CA LEU A 287 9.58 32.85 -18.71
C LEU A 287 8.71 33.22 -17.50
N LEU A 288 9.29 33.18 -16.29
CA LEU A 288 8.57 33.53 -15.06
C LEU A 288 8.13 35.00 -15.03
N SER A 289 8.91 35.93 -15.60
CA SER A 289 8.52 37.34 -15.69
C SER A 289 7.25 37.56 -16.53
N GLN A 290 6.97 36.65 -17.47
CA GLN A 290 5.77 36.70 -18.32
C GLN A 290 4.48 36.34 -17.58
N PHE A 291 4.56 35.78 -16.37
CA PHE A 291 3.40 35.38 -15.57
C PHE A 291 2.83 36.50 -14.69
N PHE A 292 3.54 37.61 -14.54
CA PHE A 292 3.14 38.75 -13.71
C PHE A 292 1.80 39.39 -14.11
N PRO A 293 1.46 39.56 -15.39
CA PRO A 293 0.14 40.06 -15.78
C PRO A 293 -0.99 39.21 -15.21
N VAL A 294 -0.88 37.87 -15.31
CA VAL A 294 -1.86 36.92 -14.78
C VAL A 294 -1.89 36.94 -13.26
N PHE A 295 -0.71 37.01 -12.60
CA PHE A 295 -0.65 37.15 -11.14
C PHE A 295 -1.42 38.38 -10.68
N ASN A 296 -1.18 39.54 -11.30
CA ASN A 296 -1.87 40.78 -10.93
C ASN A 296 -3.38 40.72 -11.24
N GLU A 297 -3.77 40.20 -12.41
CA GLU A 297 -5.18 40.11 -12.82
C GLU A 297 -6.00 39.25 -11.85
N LYS A 298 -5.57 38.01 -11.59
CA LYS A 298 -6.34 37.09 -10.74
C LYS A 298 -6.33 37.49 -9.29
N ASN A 299 -5.21 38.02 -8.79
CA ASN A 299 -5.19 38.54 -7.42
C ASN A 299 -6.09 39.78 -7.26
N LYS A 300 -6.25 40.65 -8.29
CA LYS A 300 -7.27 41.72 -8.22
C LYS A 300 -8.67 41.16 -8.07
N ILE A 301 -8.99 40.06 -8.75
CA ILE A 301 -10.30 39.37 -8.61
C ILE A 301 -10.45 38.82 -7.19
N LEU A 302 -9.42 38.15 -6.65
CA LEU A 302 -9.40 37.67 -5.26
C LEU A 302 -9.70 38.81 -4.26
N ILE A 303 -9.00 39.93 -4.37
CA ILE A 303 -9.19 41.08 -3.47
C ILE A 303 -10.62 41.63 -3.55
N ARG A 304 -11.21 41.72 -4.75
CA ARG A 304 -12.61 42.13 -4.91
C ARG A 304 -13.57 41.14 -4.27
N ASN A 305 -13.34 39.84 -4.45
CA ASN A 305 -14.18 38.79 -3.89
C ASN A 305 -14.15 38.77 -2.36
N LEU A 306 -13.00 39.10 -1.75
CA LEU A 306 -12.87 39.19 -0.29
C LEU A 306 -13.62 40.38 0.31
N LYS A 307 -13.97 41.41 -0.47
CA LYS A 307 -14.69 42.60 0.03
C LYS A 307 -16.01 42.23 0.72
N LYS A 308 -16.67 41.14 0.30
CA LYS A 308 -17.93 40.67 0.89
C LYS A 308 -17.78 40.10 2.31
N GLU A 309 -16.55 39.83 2.76
CA GLU A 309 -16.25 39.33 4.10
C GLU A 309 -16.00 40.46 5.12
N LEU A 310 -15.91 41.72 4.66
CA LEU A 310 -15.74 42.88 5.55
C LEU A 310 -16.95 43.07 6.46
N GLY A 311 -16.68 43.29 7.75
CA GLY A 311 -17.70 43.60 8.75
C GLY A 311 -18.53 42.40 9.22
N LYS A 312 -18.22 41.18 8.78
CA LYS A 312 -18.85 39.96 9.30
C LYS A 312 -18.39 39.65 10.73
N THR A 313 -19.31 39.10 11.52
CA THR A 313 -19.07 38.69 12.92
C THR A 313 -18.53 37.27 13.06
N GLN A 314 -18.66 36.45 12.01
CA GLN A 314 -18.11 35.09 11.96
C GLN A 314 -16.84 35.06 11.09
N PRO A 315 -15.82 34.28 11.48
CA PRO A 315 -14.63 34.13 10.67
C PRO A 315 -14.97 33.34 9.40
N PHE A 316 -14.25 33.63 8.31
CA PHE A 316 -14.32 32.84 7.08
C PHE A 316 -13.03 32.03 6.91
N ASP A 317 -13.07 30.98 6.10
CA ASP A 317 -11.89 30.18 5.78
C ASP A 317 -11.14 30.78 4.59
N LEU A 318 -9.84 31.04 4.74
CA LEU A 318 -8.97 31.49 3.65
C LEU A 318 -8.93 30.50 2.48
N TRP A 319 -9.08 29.19 2.75
CA TRP A 319 -9.05 28.14 1.75
C TRP A 319 -10.04 28.39 0.62
N ASP A 320 -11.27 28.79 0.97
CA ASP A 320 -12.39 28.99 0.03
C ASP A 320 -12.11 30.05 -1.04
N TYR A 321 -11.13 30.92 -0.82
CA TYR A 321 -10.75 31.99 -1.73
C TYR A 321 -9.38 31.75 -2.38
N ILE A 322 -8.41 31.27 -1.60
CA ILE A 322 -7.02 31.13 -2.05
C ILE A 322 -6.85 29.89 -2.93
N ALA A 323 -7.45 28.75 -2.57
CA ALA A 323 -7.28 27.52 -3.35
C ALA A 323 -7.82 27.63 -4.78
N PRO A 324 -9.05 28.15 -5.03
CA PRO A 324 -9.52 28.40 -6.39
C PRO A 324 -8.64 29.40 -7.16
N THR A 325 -8.13 30.43 -6.48
CA THR A 325 -7.29 31.46 -7.11
C THR A 325 -5.95 30.88 -7.56
N THR A 326 -5.27 30.11 -6.72
CA THR A 326 -3.99 29.47 -7.08
C THR A 326 -4.15 28.42 -8.19
N LEU A 327 -5.27 27.68 -8.21
CA LEU A 327 -5.60 26.78 -9.32
C LEU A 327 -5.77 27.54 -10.63
N ASN A 328 -6.47 28.68 -10.61
CA ASN A 328 -6.64 29.51 -11.80
C ASN A 328 -5.30 30.10 -12.28
N LEU A 329 -4.43 30.54 -11.36
CA LEU A 329 -3.10 31.04 -11.68
C LEU A 329 -2.24 30.02 -12.41
N ILE A 330 -2.22 28.76 -11.97
CA ILE A 330 -1.41 27.73 -12.63
C ILE A 330 -2.04 27.28 -13.96
N CYS A 331 -3.37 27.15 -14.03
CA CYS A 331 -4.05 26.81 -15.27
C CYS A 331 -3.82 27.86 -16.36
N GLN A 332 -3.88 29.15 -16.01
CA GLN A 332 -3.64 30.20 -16.98
C GLN A 332 -2.16 30.36 -17.34
N ASN A 333 -1.24 30.34 -16.36
CA ASN A 333 0.19 30.53 -16.65
C ASN A 333 0.86 29.32 -17.30
N ALA A 334 0.55 28.09 -16.85
CA ALA A 334 1.19 26.88 -17.37
C ALA A 334 0.42 26.29 -18.56
N MET A 335 -0.91 26.32 -18.54
CA MET A 335 -1.73 25.68 -19.59
C MET A 335 -2.33 26.68 -20.57
N GLY A 336 -2.21 27.99 -20.31
CA GLY A 336 -2.85 29.03 -21.11
C GLY A 336 -4.39 28.96 -21.05
N TYR A 337 -4.95 28.43 -19.97
CA TYR A 337 -6.37 28.14 -19.83
C TYR A 337 -7.01 28.98 -18.74
N ASN A 338 -7.99 29.82 -19.09
CA ASN A 338 -8.70 30.65 -18.13
C ASN A 338 -9.87 29.86 -17.52
N LEU A 339 -9.82 29.60 -16.21
CA LEU A 339 -10.90 28.85 -15.53
C LEU A 339 -12.13 29.70 -15.20
N ASP A 340 -12.07 31.03 -15.34
CA ASP A 340 -13.20 31.91 -15.00
C ASP A 340 -14.46 31.58 -15.81
N SER A 341 -14.30 31.17 -17.08
CA SER A 341 -15.40 30.74 -17.95
C SER A 341 -15.95 29.34 -17.61
N HIS A 342 -15.29 28.61 -16.70
CA HIS A 342 -15.58 27.22 -16.35
C HIS A 342 -15.50 26.98 -14.83
N SER A 343 -15.96 27.95 -14.03
CA SER A 343 -15.87 27.95 -12.56
C SER A 343 -16.40 26.67 -11.90
N GLN A 344 -17.48 26.10 -12.41
CA GLN A 344 -18.04 24.83 -11.93
C GLN A 344 -17.07 23.66 -12.11
N CYS A 345 -16.42 23.56 -13.28
CA CYS A 345 -15.47 22.48 -13.57
C CYS A 345 -14.20 22.59 -12.70
N GLY A 346 -13.74 23.82 -12.43
CA GLY A 346 -12.65 24.09 -11.48
C GLY A 346 -12.98 23.62 -10.07
N SER A 347 -14.19 23.95 -9.56
CA SER A 347 -14.62 23.51 -8.23
C SER A 347 -14.78 22.00 -8.11
N GLU A 348 -15.32 21.33 -9.14
CA GLU A 348 -15.41 19.87 -9.18
C GLU A 348 -14.02 19.21 -9.16
N PHE A 349 -13.07 19.77 -9.90
CA PHE A 349 -11.68 19.30 -9.90
C PHE A 349 -11.01 19.43 -8.54
N GLU A 350 -11.15 20.59 -7.88
CA GLU A 350 -10.59 20.83 -6.54
C GLU A 350 -11.15 19.86 -5.50
N LYS A 351 -12.48 19.68 -5.46
CA LYS A 351 -13.13 18.72 -4.56
C LYS A 351 -12.68 17.29 -4.83
N ALA A 352 -12.57 16.90 -6.11
CA ALA A 352 -12.07 15.58 -6.49
C ALA A 352 -10.60 15.38 -6.10
N MET A 353 -9.78 16.42 -6.15
CA MET A 353 -8.36 16.39 -5.79
C MET A 353 -8.14 16.15 -4.29
N ILE A 354 -8.83 16.91 -3.44
CA ILE A 354 -8.78 16.73 -1.98
C ILE A 354 -9.23 15.30 -1.64
N LYS A 355 -10.37 14.87 -2.20
CA LYS A 355 -10.90 13.52 -1.94
C LYS A 355 -9.96 12.42 -2.43
N ALA A 356 -9.35 12.58 -3.60
CA ALA A 356 -8.37 11.62 -4.13
C ALA A 356 -7.13 11.54 -3.22
N SER A 357 -6.66 12.67 -2.70
CA SER A 357 -5.49 12.73 -1.81
C SER A 357 -5.76 12.05 -0.46
N GLU A 358 -6.97 12.24 0.11
CA GLU A 358 -7.43 11.50 1.29
C GLU A 358 -7.49 9.98 1.04
N LEU A 359 -7.99 9.57 -0.14
CA LEU A 359 -8.11 8.17 -0.52
C LEU A 359 -6.77 7.49 -0.77
N ASP A 360 -5.82 8.16 -1.45
CA ASP A 360 -4.51 7.57 -1.68
C ASP A 360 -3.66 7.58 -0.40
N SER A 361 -3.78 8.62 0.44
CA SER A 361 -3.06 8.69 1.72
C SER A 361 -3.52 7.61 2.70
N ILE A 362 -4.79 7.17 2.68
CA ILE A 362 -5.27 6.07 3.53
C ILE A 362 -4.49 4.77 3.32
N ARG A 363 -3.95 4.56 2.12
CA ARG A 363 -3.14 3.40 1.80
C ARG A 363 -1.78 3.45 2.48
N ILE A 364 -1.26 4.62 2.85
CA ILE A 364 0.04 4.75 3.50
C ILE A 364 0.00 4.12 4.90
N TYR A 365 -1.11 4.33 5.62
CA TYR A 365 -1.27 3.89 7.00
C TYR A 365 -2.22 2.70 7.18
N LYS A 366 -2.79 2.12 6.11
CA LYS A 366 -3.57 0.88 6.16
C LYS A 366 -2.94 -0.20 5.28
N PRO A 367 -2.03 -1.03 5.82
CA PRO A 367 -1.29 -2.05 5.05
C PRO A 367 -2.15 -3.01 4.22
N TRP A 368 -3.35 -3.35 4.69
CA TRP A 368 -4.29 -4.21 3.96
C TRP A 368 -4.86 -3.58 2.68
N LEU A 369 -4.73 -2.25 2.49
CA LEU A 369 -5.10 -1.54 1.26
C LEU A 369 -3.92 -1.35 0.29
N PHE A 370 -2.75 -1.93 0.57
CA PHE A 370 -1.62 -1.87 -0.35
C PHE A 370 -1.94 -2.58 -1.69
N PRO A 371 -2.54 -3.80 -1.71
CA PRO A 371 -2.88 -4.45 -2.97
C PRO A 371 -4.04 -3.73 -3.69
N ASN A 372 -3.86 -3.48 -4.99
CA ASN A 372 -4.82 -2.72 -5.81
C ASN A 372 -6.22 -3.35 -5.85
N ILE A 373 -6.33 -4.68 -5.71
CA ILE A 373 -7.61 -5.39 -5.68
C ILE A 373 -8.42 -4.98 -4.45
N PHE A 374 -7.81 -4.99 -3.26
CA PHE A 374 -8.47 -4.57 -2.02
C PHE A 374 -8.78 -3.07 -2.03
N PHE A 375 -7.89 -2.24 -2.56
CA PHE A 375 -8.16 -0.81 -2.69
C PHE A 375 -9.33 -0.53 -3.66
N SER A 376 -9.39 -1.23 -4.80
CA SER A 376 -10.48 -1.09 -5.76
C SER A 376 -11.82 -1.55 -5.17
N LEU A 377 -11.82 -2.64 -4.41
CA LEU A 377 -13.00 -3.10 -3.68
C LEU A 377 -13.43 -2.08 -2.62
N PHE A 378 -12.49 -1.55 -1.84
CA PHE A 378 -12.73 -0.51 -0.84
C PHE A 378 -13.38 0.74 -1.47
N LEU A 379 -12.87 1.23 -2.60
CA LEU A 379 -13.44 2.38 -3.32
C LEU A 379 -14.88 2.12 -3.78
N ARG A 380 -15.17 0.90 -4.26
CA ARG A 380 -16.52 0.51 -4.68
C ARG A 380 -17.48 0.47 -3.48
N LEU A 381 -17.07 -0.17 -2.38
CA LEU A 381 -17.87 -0.27 -1.16
C LEU A 381 -18.15 1.09 -0.53
N GLN A 382 -17.23 2.05 -0.67
CA GLN A 382 -17.39 3.42 -0.17
C GLN A 382 -18.12 4.36 -1.14
N GLY A 383 -18.53 3.88 -2.33
CA GLY A 383 -19.16 4.73 -3.35
C GLY A 383 -18.24 5.78 -3.99
N GLN A 384 -16.92 5.59 -3.92
CA GLN A 384 -15.90 6.55 -4.34
C GLN A 384 -15.15 6.15 -5.62
N SER A 385 -15.67 5.20 -6.38
CA SER A 385 -15.06 4.68 -7.61
C SER A 385 -14.88 5.72 -8.73
N ASN A 386 -15.65 6.81 -8.70
CA ASN A 386 -15.63 7.87 -9.72
C ASN A 386 -14.69 9.03 -9.41
N VAL A 387 -14.12 9.13 -8.21
CA VAL A 387 -13.30 10.28 -7.77
C VAL A 387 -12.15 10.55 -8.74
N PHE A 388 -11.35 9.52 -9.05
CA PHE A 388 -10.22 9.64 -9.97
C PHE A 388 -10.65 9.91 -11.43
N LYS A 389 -11.85 9.48 -11.83
CA LYS A 389 -12.40 9.82 -13.16
C LYS A 389 -12.77 11.30 -13.23
N THR A 390 -13.45 11.82 -12.21
CA THR A 390 -13.79 13.25 -12.11
C THR A 390 -12.54 14.11 -12.10
N LEU A 391 -11.51 13.71 -11.35
CA LEU A 391 -10.23 14.40 -11.31
C LEU A 391 -9.59 14.56 -12.71
N LYS A 392 -9.70 13.54 -13.57
CA LYS A 392 -9.10 13.58 -14.93
C LYS A 392 -9.91 14.38 -15.94
N LYS A 393 -11.17 14.74 -15.66
CA LYS A 393 -12.05 15.45 -16.61
C LYS A 393 -11.49 16.80 -17.05
N LEU A 394 -11.11 17.65 -16.10
CA LEU A 394 -10.62 19.00 -16.40
C LEU A 394 -9.28 18.96 -17.17
N PRO A 395 -8.24 18.22 -16.72
CA PRO A 395 -6.99 18.08 -17.49
C PRO A 395 -7.22 17.58 -18.92
N LEU A 396 -8.06 16.56 -19.11
CA LEU A 396 -8.39 16.03 -20.44
C LEU A 396 -9.09 17.06 -21.32
N LYS A 397 -10.07 17.78 -20.76
CA LYS A 397 -10.77 18.86 -21.47
C LYS A 397 -9.78 19.93 -21.93
N MET A 398 -8.90 20.38 -21.04
CA MET A 398 -7.88 21.39 -21.34
C MET A 398 -6.91 20.93 -22.43
N ILE A 399 -6.45 19.67 -22.38
CA ILE A 399 -5.56 19.10 -23.39
C ILE A 399 -6.26 19.05 -24.75
N ASN A 400 -7.50 18.59 -24.83
CA ASN A 400 -8.23 18.47 -26.09
C ASN A 400 -8.47 19.83 -26.73
N GLU A 401 -9.01 20.80 -25.97
CA GLU A 401 -9.24 22.17 -26.49
C GLU A 401 -7.93 22.84 -26.93
N LYS A 402 -6.84 22.60 -26.20
CA LYS A 402 -5.53 23.16 -26.57
C LYS A 402 -4.90 22.47 -27.78
N LYS A 403 -5.07 21.16 -27.94
CA LYS A 403 -4.65 20.43 -29.15
C LYS A 403 -5.36 20.97 -30.39
N GLU A 404 -6.66 21.24 -30.31
CA GLU A 404 -7.43 21.82 -31.43
C GLU A 404 -6.91 23.21 -31.80
N VAL A 405 -6.72 24.08 -30.81
CA VAL A 405 -6.16 25.43 -31.04
C VAL A 405 -4.73 25.35 -31.59
N PHE A 406 -3.90 24.41 -31.11
CA PHE A 406 -2.55 24.21 -31.61
C PHE A 406 -2.53 23.75 -33.07
N ALA A 407 -3.40 22.80 -33.44
CA ALA A 407 -3.56 22.34 -34.82
C ALA A 407 -4.03 23.46 -35.76
N GLN A 408 -4.99 24.29 -35.32
CA GLN A 408 -5.45 25.46 -36.08
C GLN A 408 -4.32 26.48 -36.29
N LYS A 409 -3.54 26.78 -35.24
CA LYS A 409 -2.38 27.69 -35.34
C LYS A 409 -1.33 27.17 -36.33
N LYS A 410 -1.13 25.86 -36.40
CA LYS A 410 -0.23 25.22 -37.36
C LYS A 410 -0.69 25.43 -38.80
N ILE A 411 -1.96 25.16 -39.10
CA ILE A 411 -2.54 25.40 -40.44
C ILE A 411 -2.38 26.87 -40.84
N VAL A 412 -2.65 27.80 -39.92
CA VAL A 412 -2.51 29.24 -40.17
C VAL A 412 -1.03 29.61 -40.37
N LYS A 413 -0.10 29.06 -39.59
CA LYS A 413 1.33 29.32 -39.73
C LYS A 413 1.90 28.75 -41.03
N GLU A 414 1.50 27.55 -41.44
CA GLU A 414 1.86 26.95 -42.73
C GLU A 414 1.30 27.77 -43.90
N THR A 415 0.06 28.27 -43.77
CA THR A 415 -0.57 29.16 -44.77
C THR A 415 0.10 30.55 -44.83
N ILE A 416 0.52 31.11 -43.69
CA ILE A 416 1.19 32.43 -43.62
C ILE A 416 2.66 32.34 -44.07
N VAL A 417 3.37 31.25 -43.78
CA VAL A 417 4.75 31.06 -44.27
C VAL A 417 4.81 30.94 -45.79
N MET A 418 3.71 30.54 -46.46
CA MET A 418 3.59 30.61 -47.92
C MET A 418 3.39 32.04 -48.46
N ASN A 419 2.96 33.00 -47.63
CA ASN A 419 2.72 34.39 -48.00
C ASN A 419 3.61 35.32 -47.16
N ASN A 420 4.86 35.51 -47.60
CA ASN A 420 5.84 36.43 -47.00
C ASN A 420 5.19 37.75 -46.54
N THR A 421 5.11 38.00 -45.22
CA THR A 421 5.37 39.32 -44.59
C THR A 421 5.28 39.27 -43.06
N ASP A 422 6.20 40.03 -42.48
CA ASP A 422 6.47 40.46 -41.11
C ASP A 422 5.43 40.35 -39.97
N GLY A 423 6.01 40.16 -38.78
CA GLY A 423 5.43 40.60 -37.51
C GLY A 423 5.05 39.49 -36.53
N GLU A 424 5.99 38.64 -36.11
CA GLU A 424 5.76 37.72 -34.99
C GLU A 424 5.44 38.51 -33.70
N LYS A 425 4.15 38.72 -33.41
CA LYS A 425 3.71 38.90 -32.03
C LYS A 425 4.19 37.67 -31.25
N LYS A 426 5.20 37.84 -30.40
CA LYS A 426 5.69 36.81 -29.47
C LYS A 426 4.51 36.30 -28.64
N ASN A 427 3.88 35.21 -29.08
CA ASN A 427 2.90 34.50 -28.30
C ASN A 427 3.60 33.94 -27.06
N LEU A 428 2.96 34.09 -25.89
CA LEU A 428 3.42 33.56 -24.62
C LEU A 428 3.59 32.03 -24.77
N LYS A 429 4.83 31.53 -24.76
CA LYS A 429 5.09 30.09 -24.80
C LYS A 429 4.78 29.48 -23.43
N VAL A 430 3.55 29.00 -23.24
CA VAL A 430 3.14 28.32 -22.01
C VAL A 430 3.65 26.87 -22.00
N PHE A 431 3.65 26.26 -20.82
CA PHE A 431 4.17 24.89 -20.61
C PHE A 431 3.50 23.86 -21.53
N LEU A 432 2.17 23.89 -21.65
CA LEU A 432 1.44 22.91 -22.48
C LEU A 432 1.72 23.08 -23.98
N ASP A 433 1.72 24.32 -24.48
CA ASP A 433 2.07 24.62 -25.88
C ASP A 433 3.50 24.12 -26.18
N THR A 434 4.43 24.30 -25.24
CA THR A 434 5.81 23.82 -25.41
C THR A 434 5.92 22.29 -25.37
N LEU A 435 5.10 21.60 -24.57
CA LEU A 435 5.05 20.14 -24.61
C LEU A 435 4.61 19.62 -25.98
N PHE A 436 3.63 20.28 -26.63
CA PHE A 436 3.22 19.92 -27.99
C PHE A 436 4.33 20.17 -29.01
N GLU A 437 4.99 21.34 -28.96
CA GLU A 437 6.14 21.64 -29.84
C GLU A 437 7.28 20.64 -29.68
N LEU A 438 7.61 20.26 -28.43
CA LEU A 438 8.63 19.26 -28.15
C LEU A 438 8.24 17.89 -28.70
N ASN A 439 6.96 17.53 -28.63
CA ASN A 439 6.50 16.25 -29.15
C ASN A 439 6.61 16.19 -30.69
N GLU A 440 6.30 17.28 -31.39
CA GLU A 440 6.50 17.38 -32.85
C GLU A 440 7.98 17.31 -33.25
N THR A 441 8.89 17.80 -32.41
CA THR A 441 10.34 17.78 -32.66
C THR A 441 11.02 16.47 -32.22
N GLY A 442 10.24 15.43 -31.91
CA GLY A 442 10.74 14.08 -31.62
C GLY A 442 10.94 13.76 -30.14
N ALA A 443 10.32 14.51 -29.22
CA ALA A 443 10.34 14.15 -27.80
C ALA A 443 9.57 12.85 -27.50
N ASN A 444 8.65 12.41 -28.37
CA ASN A 444 7.89 11.15 -28.27
C ASN A 444 7.21 10.98 -26.89
N PHE A 445 6.45 11.98 -26.46
CA PHE A 445 5.50 11.87 -25.35
C PHE A 445 4.22 11.19 -25.86
N SER A 446 3.75 10.16 -25.15
CA SER A 446 2.40 9.62 -25.37
C SER A 446 1.34 10.58 -24.83
N ASP A 447 0.09 10.40 -25.26
CA ASP A 447 -1.04 11.18 -24.73
C ASP A 447 -1.19 11.04 -23.22
N ASN A 448 -0.90 9.86 -22.67
CA ASN A 448 -0.87 9.63 -21.23
C ASN A 448 0.28 10.38 -20.56
N ASP A 449 1.47 10.46 -21.19
CA ASP A 449 2.58 11.22 -20.62
C ASP A 449 2.25 12.71 -20.53
N ILE A 450 1.60 13.27 -21.56
CA ILE A 450 1.15 14.67 -21.55
C ILE A 450 0.11 14.87 -20.45
N LEU A 451 -0.88 13.97 -20.34
CA LEU A 451 -1.89 14.03 -19.28
C LEU A 451 -1.26 14.01 -17.90
N ASP A 452 -0.34 13.08 -17.66
CA ASP A 452 0.32 12.90 -16.36
C ASP A 452 1.15 14.13 -15.97
N GLU A 453 1.86 14.75 -16.93
CA GLU A 453 2.61 15.98 -16.68
C GLU A 453 1.69 17.19 -16.45
N VAL A 454 0.59 17.32 -17.20
CA VAL A 454 -0.42 18.38 -16.99
C VAL A 454 -1.03 18.28 -15.59
N VAL A 455 -1.46 17.08 -15.19
CA VAL A 455 -1.98 16.83 -13.84
C VAL A 455 -0.94 17.14 -12.77
N THR A 456 0.31 16.71 -12.98
CA THR A 456 1.42 16.96 -12.06
C THR A 456 1.67 18.46 -11.87
N MET A 457 1.65 19.26 -12.94
CA MET A 457 1.84 20.71 -12.83
C MET A 457 0.64 21.41 -12.19
N MET A 458 -0.59 21.05 -12.56
CA MET A 458 -1.80 21.66 -12.00
C MET A 458 -1.88 21.45 -10.50
N ILE A 459 -1.74 20.21 -10.03
CA ILE A 459 -1.82 19.88 -8.60
C ILE A 459 -0.58 20.42 -7.86
N GLY A 460 0.61 20.21 -8.42
CA GLY A 460 1.86 20.64 -7.79
C GLY A 460 1.99 22.16 -7.64
N GLY A 461 1.43 22.94 -8.57
CA GLY A 461 1.51 24.41 -8.57
C GLY A 461 0.37 25.14 -7.84
N SER A 462 -0.77 24.47 -7.61
CA SER A 462 -1.95 25.08 -6.97
C SER A 462 -1.98 24.85 -5.47
N GLU A 463 -2.37 23.66 -5.01
CA GLU A 463 -2.62 23.35 -3.60
C GLU A 463 -1.42 23.67 -2.70
N THR A 464 -0.19 23.41 -3.17
CA THR A 464 1.01 23.63 -2.36
C THR A 464 1.21 25.10 -2.01
N SER A 465 1.02 25.98 -2.99
CA SER A 465 1.06 27.43 -2.82
C SER A 465 -0.11 27.89 -1.95
N ALA A 466 -1.32 27.35 -2.17
CA ALA A 466 -2.51 27.71 -1.41
C ALA A 466 -2.36 27.42 0.09
N ILE A 467 -1.91 26.21 0.44
CA ILE A 467 -1.66 25.82 1.84
C ILE A 467 -0.65 26.78 2.49
N THR A 468 0.44 27.08 1.80
CA THR A 468 1.50 27.98 2.31
C THR A 468 0.96 29.40 2.55
N LEU A 469 0.16 29.91 1.62
CA LEU A 469 -0.48 31.23 1.71
C LEU A 469 -1.48 31.30 2.86
N CYS A 470 -2.33 30.28 3.00
CA CYS A 470 -3.30 30.20 4.10
C CYS A 470 -2.61 30.14 5.47
N PHE A 471 -1.58 29.30 5.63
CA PHE A 471 -0.80 29.29 6.88
C PHE A 471 -0.08 30.61 7.12
N SER A 472 0.48 31.24 6.08
CA SER A 472 1.21 32.51 6.22
C SER A 472 0.29 33.62 6.70
N LEU A 473 -0.89 33.77 6.10
CA LEU A 473 -1.88 34.77 6.52
C LEU A 473 -2.44 34.47 7.90
N LEU A 474 -2.68 33.20 8.25
CA LEU A 474 -3.11 32.82 9.60
C LEU A 474 -2.04 33.15 10.64
N LEU A 475 -0.76 32.91 10.36
CA LEU A 475 0.35 33.27 11.26
C LEU A 475 0.49 34.79 11.39
N LEU A 476 0.36 35.55 10.30
CA LEU A 476 0.35 37.02 10.38
C LEU A 476 -0.88 37.56 11.13
N ALA A 477 -2.00 36.84 11.12
CA ALA A 477 -3.16 37.16 11.93
C ALA A 477 -2.91 36.92 13.43
N ILE A 478 -2.12 35.89 13.76
CA ILE A 478 -1.69 35.56 15.13
C ILE A 478 -0.58 36.51 15.63
N HIS A 479 0.24 37.03 14.71
CA HIS A 479 1.39 37.91 14.99
C HIS A 479 1.23 39.29 14.31
N PRO A 480 0.37 40.19 14.83
CA PRO A 480 0.13 41.51 14.24
C PRO A 480 1.38 42.38 14.11
N ASP A 481 2.35 42.23 15.02
CA ASP A 481 3.64 42.92 14.98
C ASP A 481 4.46 42.54 13.74
N ILE A 482 4.51 41.25 13.41
CA ILE A 482 5.15 40.75 12.19
C ILE A 482 4.37 41.20 10.95
N GLN A 483 3.04 41.17 11.01
CA GLN A 483 2.18 41.65 9.93
C GLN A 483 2.46 43.13 9.60
N ASN A 484 2.62 43.97 10.62
CA ASN A 484 2.93 45.38 10.45
C ASN A 484 4.31 45.58 9.80
N LYS A 485 5.33 44.82 10.20
CA LYS A 485 6.66 44.86 9.56
C LYS A 485 6.61 44.46 8.09
N VAL A 486 5.85 43.43 7.75
CA VAL A 486 5.64 43.01 6.35
C VAL A 486 4.94 44.12 5.57
N TYR A 487 3.91 44.76 6.17
CA TYR A 487 3.21 45.85 5.53
C TYR A 487 4.10 47.08 5.31
N ASP A 488 4.94 47.43 6.28
CA ASP A 488 5.91 48.53 6.17
C ASP A 488 6.88 48.29 5.01
N GLU A 489 7.44 47.07 4.89
CA GLU A 489 8.28 46.71 3.73
C GLU A 489 7.50 46.85 2.41
N ILE A 490 6.27 46.35 2.35
CA ILE A 490 5.44 46.44 1.15
C ILE A 490 5.17 47.90 0.78
N TYR A 491 4.90 48.76 1.76
CA TYR A 491 4.68 50.19 1.55
C TYR A 491 5.96 50.88 1.06
N ASP A 492 7.11 50.57 1.65
CA ASP A 492 8.39 51.18 1.27
C ASP A 492 8.81 50.78 -0.16
N VAL A 493 8.44 49.58 -0.62
CA VAL A 493 8.75 49.08 -1.97
C VAL A 493 7.74 49.55 -3.01
N LEU A 494 6.43 49.49 -2.71
CA LEU A 494 5.35 49.69 -3.69
C LEU A 494 4.58 51.01 -3.54
N GLY A 495 4.77 51.74 -2.45
CA GLY A 495 4.00 52.93 -2.10
C GLY A 495 2.55 52.63 -1.70
N ASP A 496 1.73 53.69 -1.74
CA ASP A 496 0.32 53.68 -1.34
C ASP A 496 -0.67 53.38 -2.49
N GLY A 497 -0.23 53.53 -3.74
CA GLY A 497 -1.07 53.44 -4.95
C GLY A 497 -1.12 52.04 -5.57
N ASP A 498 -2.24 51.65 -6.19
CA ASP A 498 -2.55 50.29 -6.70
C ASP A 498 -1.79 49.86 -7.98
N GLN A 499 -0.50 50.22 -8.05
CA GLN A 499 0.42 49.85 -9.11
C GLN A 499 0.53 48.33 -9.25
N THR A 500 0.72 47.87 -10.49
CA THR A 500 0.96 46.46 -10.79
C THR A 500 2.33 46.03 -10.29
N ILE A 501 2.38 44.93 -9.55
CA ILE A 501 3.63 44.39 -9.01
C ILE A 501 4.45 43.81 -10.16
N THR A 502 5.75 44.14 -10.19
CA THR A 502 6.72 43.68 -11.19
C THR A 502 7.67 42.62 -10.63
N THR A 503 8.53 42.05 -11.49
CA THR A 503 9.53 41.07 -11.04
C THR A 503 10.54 41.72 -10.10
N GLU A 504 10.96 42.93 -10.43
CA GLU A 504 11.95 43.73 -9.70
C GLU A 504 11.46 44.06 -8.29
N ASP A 505 10.16 44.34 -8.12
CA ASP A 505 9.57 44.58 -6.81
C ASP A 505 9.65 43.35 -5.91
N THR A 506 9.36 42.16 -6.46
CA THR A 506 9.39 40.92 -5.68
C THR A 506 10.77 40.54 -5.16
N ILE A 507 11.84 41.02 -5.80
CA ILE A 507 13.22 40.84 -5.33
C ILE A 507 13.48 41.67 -4.06
N LYS A 508 12.88 42.86 -3.97
CA LYS A 508 13.04 43.79 -2.83
C LYS A 508 12.21 43.41 -1.60
N LEU A 509 11.18 42.58 -1.77
CA LEU A 509 10.34 42.05 -0.67
C LEU A 509 11.07 40.92 0.08
N VAL A 510 12.10 41.28 0.85
CA VAL A 510 13.02 40.37 1.54
C VAL A 510 12.40 39.82 2.81
N TYR A 511 11.82 40.65 3.66
CA TYR A 511 11.19 40.26 4.92
C TYR A 511 9.92 39.44 4.67
N LEU A 512 9.12 39.78 3.66
CA LEU A 512 8.01 38.93 3.22
C LEU A 512 8.50 37.53 2.79
N GLU A 513 9.66 37.45 2.14
CA GLU A 513 10.26 36.15 1.80
C GLU A 513 10.65 35.35 3.06
N GLN A 514 11.22 36.03 4.05
CA GLN A 514 11.58 35.42 5.33
C GLN A 514 10.34 34.86 6.04
N VAL A 515 9.24 35.61 6.05
CA VAL A 515 7.94 35.17 6.57
C VAL A 515 7.45 33.92 5.84
N LEU A 516 7.45 33.91 4.50
CA LEU A 516 7.03 32.74 3.72
C LEU A 516 7.91 31.51 4.00
N LYS A 517 9.23 31.69 4.12
CA LYS A 517 10.18 30.61 4.44
C LYS A 517 10.00 30.09 5.85
N GLU A 518 9.75 30.96 6.82
CA GLU A 518 9.46 30.59 8.21
C GLU A 518 8.13 29.84 8.32
N THR A 519 7.10 30.25 7.56
CA THR A 519 5.87 29.46 7.43
C THR A 519 6.17 28.07 6.89
N LEU A 520 6.93 27.95 5.80
CA LEU A 520 7.30 26.67 5.20
C LEU A 520 8.17 25.79 6.12
N ARG A 521 8.90 26.41 7.05
CA ARG A 521 9.70 25.71 8.07
C ARG A 521 8.80 25.06 9.13
N LEU A 522 7.86 25.83 9.66
CA LEU A 522 6.91 25.34 10.66
C LEU A 522 5.89 24.38 10.06
N PHE A 523 5.35 24.71 8.89
CA PHE A 523 4.29 23.97 8.19
C PHE A 523 4.76 23.53 6.80
N PRO A 524 5.71 22.56 6.71
CA PRO A 524 6.18 22.07 5.43
C PRO A 524 5.06 21.30 4.73
N VAL A 525 4.60 21.85 3.60
CA VAL A 525 3.49 21.30 2.79
C VAL A 525 3.69 19.83 2.42
N LEU A 526 4.92 19.45 2.07
CA LEU A 526 5.32 18.06 1.90
C LEU A 526 6.19 17.64 3.11
N PRO A 527 5.59 17.05 4.16
CA PRO A 527 6.31 16.76 5.39
C PRO A 527 7.27 15.57 5.27
N LEU A 528 7.14 14.77 4.20
CA LEU A 528 7.91 13.56 3.98
C LEU A 528 8.19 13.31 2.49
N VAL A 529 9.44 13.02 2.14
CA VAL A 529 9.91 12.61 0.82
C VAL A 529 10.62 11.27 0.93
N ILE A 530 10.21 10.30 0.11
CA ILE A 530 10.68 8.92 0.25
C ILE A 530 11.53 8.50 -0.96
N ARG A 531 12.73 7.98 -0.68
CA ARG A 531 13.66 7.44 -1.67
C ARG A 531 13.95 5.98 -1.42
N LYS A 532 14.22 5.23 -2.48
CA LYS A 532 14.74 3.87 -2.40
C LYS A 532 16.17 3.82 -2.91
N LEU A 533 17.10 3.44 -2.05
CA LEU A 533 18.50 3.34 -2.42
C LEU A 533 18.73 2.24 -3.47
N GLN A 534 19.44 2.60 -4.53
CA GLN A 534 19.85 1.66 -5.60
C GLN A 534 21.24 1.08 -5.36
N ASP A 535 21.96 1.57 -4.36
CA ASP A 535 23.31 1.17 -3.97
C ASP A 535 23.53 1.45 -2.48
N ASP A 536 24.62 0.95 -1.91
CA ASP A 536 25.00 1.23 -0.53
C ASP A 536 25.40 2.71 -0.38
N VAL A 537 24.92 3.38 0.67
CA VAL A 537 25.19 4.79 0.94
C VAL A 537 25.64 4.98 2.38
N LYS A 538 26.81 5.57 2.57
CA LYS A 538 27.32 5.92 3.91
C LYS A 538 26.78 7.29 4.33
N ILE A 539 26.21 7.35 5.54
CA ILE A 539 25.81 8.61 6.19
C ILE A 539 26.81 8.98 7.29
N ILE A 540 26.88 10.27 7.63
CA ILE A 540 27.82 10.84 8.59
C ILE A 540 27.33 10.55 10.00
N SER A 541 26.07 10.87 10.30
CA SER A 541 25.52 10.66 11.65
C SER A 541 25.46 9.17 11.98
N GLY A 542 25.94 8.81 13.17
CA GLY A 542 26.04 7.41 13.62
C GLY A 542 27.02 6.53 12.83
N ASN A 543 27.73 7.08 11.84
CA ASN A 543 28.66 6.37 10.95
C ASN A 543 28.04 5.10 10.35
N HIS A 544 26.79 5.20 9.89
CA HIS A 544 26.03 4.08 9.36
C HIS A 544 26.24 3.90 7.85
N LEU A 545 26.32 2.63 7.43
CA LEU A 545 26.23 2.25 6.01
C LEU A 545 24.79 1.78 5.75
N LEU A 546 24.06 2.53 4.94
CA LEU A 546 22.70 2.19 4.52
C LEU A 546 22.77 1.24 3.31
N PRO A 547 22.35 -0.03 3.44
CA PRO A 547 22.43 -0.98 2.33
C PRO A 547 21.51 -0.62 1.17
N LYS A 548 21.85 -1.07 -0.03
CA LYS A 548 20.97 -1.09 -1.19
C LYS A 548 19.60 -1.64 -0.85
N GLY A 549 18.55 -0.99 -1.36
CA GLY A 549 17.16 -1.35 -1.10
C GLY A 549 16.56 -0.71 0.15
N THR A 550 17.36 -0.06 0.99
CA THR A 550 16.85 0.74 2.13
C THR A 550 15.95 1.88 1.64
N THR A 551 14.81 2.05 2.32
CA THR A 551 13.94 3.19 2.13
C THR A 551 14.43 4.36 3.00
N CYS A 552 14.81 5.47 2.39
CA CYS A 552 15.19 6.69 3.09
C CYS A 552 13.99 7.65 3.16
N TYR A 553 13.57 7.95 4.39
CA TYR A 553 12.54 8.92 4.72
C TYR A 553 13.20 10.27 5.00
N ILE A 554 13.18 11.18 4.04
CA ILE A 554 13.66 12.56 4.22
C ILE A 554 12.47 13.40 4.68
N ALA A 555 12.47 13.83 5.93
CA ALA A 555 11.33 14.50 6.55
C ALA A 555 11.65 15.99 6.80
N PRO A 556 11.25 16.92 5.89
CA PRO A 556 11.27 18.36 6.18
C PRO A 556 10.61 18.67 7.53
N LEU A 557 9.54 17.97 7.89
CA LEU A 557 8.87 18.11 9.20
C LEU A 557 9.84 18.00 10.38
N PHE A 558 10.84 17.12 10.29
CA PHE A 558 11.83 16.88 11.35
C PHE A 558 13.07 17.74 11.15
N THR A 559 13.59 17.80 9.91
CA THR A 559 14.81 18.58 9.59
C THR A 559 14.63 20.07 9.93
N HIS A 560 13.43 20.61 9.70
CA HIS A 560 13.10 22.02 9.97
C HIS A 560 12.86 22.34 11.45
N ARG A 561 12.82 21.31 12.30
CA ARG A 561 12.65 21.41 13.76
C ARG A 561 13.93 21.05 14.53
N ASP A 562 15.00 20.71 13.83
CA ASP A 562 16.29 20.40 14.42
C ASP A 562 16.82 21.59 15.23
N CYS A 563 16.99 21.42 16.54
CA CYS A 563 17.39 22.48 17.46
C CYS A 563 18.80 23.01 17.18
N ASP A 564 19.69 22.19 16.61
CA ASP A 564 21.04 22.62 16.23
C ASP A 564 20.98 23.65 15.09
N SER A 565 20.00 23.50 14.20
CA SER A 565 19.74 24.41 13.09
C SER A 565 18.81 25.57 13.47
N TYR A 566 17.82 25.36 14.34
CA TYR A 566 16.80 26.35 14.67
C TYR A 566 16.63 26.45 16.18
N PRO A 567 17.25 27.45 16.83
CA PRO A 567 16.99 27.73 18.24
C PRO A 567 15.50 28.02 18.45
N ASN A 568 14.88 27.37 19.45
CA ASN A 568 13.43 27.43 19.69
C ASN A 568 12.60 27.08 18.44
N PRO A 569 12.72 25.84 17.92
CA PRO A 569 12.24 25.48 16.59
C PRO A 569 10.72 25.56 16.41
N LEU A 570 9.93 25.69 17.48
CA LEU A 570 8.48 25.82 17.40
C LEU A 570 8.00 27.28 17.37
N ASN A 571 8.88 28.25 17.62
CA ASN A 571 8.53 29.66 17.57
C ASN A 571 8.52 30.16 16.12
N PHE A 572 7.54 31.00 15.79
CA PHE A 572 7.49 31.69 14.51
C PHE A 572 8.42 32.91 14.54
N ASN A 573 9.57 32.79 13.88
CA ASN A 573 10.58 33.85 13.82
C ASN A 573 11.15 34.04 12.40
N PRO A 574 10.66 35.04 11.64
CA PRO A 574 11.18 35.34 10.29
C PRO A 574 12.69 35.59 10.24
N GLU A 575 13.29 36.14 11.31
CA GLU A 575 14.73 36.42 11.38
C GLU A 575 15.59 35.16 11.28
N ASN A 576 15.01 33.96 11.47
CA ASN A 576 15.67 32.72 11.09
C ASN A 576 16.20 32.80 9.65
N PHE A 577 15.50 33.48 8.74
CA PHE A 577 15.89 33.59 7.34
C PHE A 577 16.60 34.90 6.99
N SER A 578 17.15 35.61 7.99
CA SER A 578 18.10 36.69 7.74
C SER A 578 19.36 36.16 7.05
N GLN A 579 20.05 37.01 6.27
CA GLN A 579 21.27 36.60 5.57
C GLN A 579 22.34 36.08 6.55
N GLU A 580 22.46 36.73 7.70
CA GLU A 580 23.37 36.32 8.77
C GLU A 580 23.03 34.91 9.28
N ASN A 581 21.77 34.63 9.63
CA ASN A 581 21.37 33.34 10.19
C ASN A 581 21.38 32.21 9.15
N ILE A 582 21.12 32.52 7.87
CA ILE A 582 21.28 31.54 6.78
C ILE A 582 22.76 31.17 6.61
N SER A 583 23.67 32.15 6.65
CA SER A 583 25.11 31.91 6.43
C SER A 583 25.75 30.99 7.48
N LYS A 584 25.21 30.99 8.71
CA LYS A 584 25.70 30.20 9.84
C LYS A 584 25.24 28.74 9.81
N ARG A 585 24.34 28.35 8.90
CA ARG A 585 23.68 27.04 8.94
C ARG A 585 23.93 26.21 7.70
N HIS A 586 23.77 24.91 7.85
CA HIS A 586 23.91 23.98 6.75
C HIS A 586 22.83 24.21 5.69
N LYS A 587 23.17 24.24 4.40
CA LYS A 587 22.22 24.57 3.31
C LYS A 587 21.00 23.64 3.25
N TYR A 588 21.17 22.38 3.69
CA TYR A 588 20.11 21.38 3.75
C TYR A 588 19.33 21.37 5.07
N SER A 589 19.53 22.35 5.96
CA SER A 589 18.66 22.55 7.13
C SER A 589 17.27 23.07 6.72
N PHE A 590 17.17 23.70 5.55
CA PHE A 590 15.91 24.15 4.97
C PHE A 590 15.65 23.52 3.59
N ILE A 591 14.84 22.46 3.60
CA ILE A 591 14.46 21.65 2.42
C ILE A 591 12.96 21.71 2.07
N ALA A 592 12.28 22.84 2.26
CA ALA A 592 10.85 22.97 1.95
C ALA A 592 10.51 22.66 0.48
N PHE A 593 11.44 22.97 -0.43
CA PHE A 593 11.35 22.67 -1.86
C PHE A 593 12.16 21.42 -2.25
N SER A 594 12.46 20.54 -1.27
CA SER A 594 13.41 19.43 -1.41
C SER A 594 14.82 19.93 -1.81
N GLY A 595 15.67 19.06 -2.33
CA GLY A 595 17.02 19.39 -2.80
C GLY A 595 17.54 18.39 -3.84
N GLY A 596 18.73 18.66 -4.35
CA GLY A 596 19.40 17.84 -5.37
C GLY A 596 18.65 17.76 -6.72
N PRO A 597 18.96 16.76 -7.57
CA PRO A 597 18.44 16.67 -8.94
C PRO A 597 16.92 16.58 -9.04
N ARG A 598 16.26 16.07 -7.99
CA ARG A 598 14.80 15.91 -7.88
C ARG A 598 14.15 17.02 -7.04
N GLY A 599 14.82 18.15 -6.84
CA GLY A 599 14.26 19.35 -6.21
C GLY A 599 13.05 19.90 -6.96
N CYS A 600 12.22 20.67 -6.26
CA CYS A 600 11.01 21.26 -6.84
C CYS A 600 11.35 22.13 -8.05
N ILE A 601 10.70 21.84 -9.18
CA ILE A 601 10.89 22.61 -10.42
C ILE A 601 10.21 23.97 -10.37
N GLY A 602 9.09 24.07 -9.65
CA GLY A 602 8.26 25.27 -9.54
C GLY A 602 8.61 26.18 -8.37
N SER A 603 9.73 25.98 -7.66
CA SER A 603 10.06 26.76 -6.45
C SER A 603 10.10 28.26 -6.70
N LYS A 604 10.72 28.71 -7.80
CA LYS A 604 10.75 30.12 -8.19
C LYS A 604 9.35 30.65 -8.53
N TYR A 605 8.57 29.89 -9.31
CA TYR A 605 7.18 30.24 -9.63
C TYR A 605 6.35 30.44 -8.36
N ALA A 606 6.41 29.48 -7.44
CA ALA A 606 5.65 29.51 -6.19
C ALA A 606 6.02 30.74 -5.35
N MET A 607 7.31 31.02 -5.15
CA MET A 607 7.74 32.19 -4.37
C MET A 607 7.28 33.51 -4.99
N LEU A 608 7.38 33.68 -6.30
CA LEU A 608 6.91 34.88 -6.99
C LEU A 608 5.38 35.03 -6.86
N SER A 609 4.64 33.96 -7.17
CA SER A 609 3.18 33.95 -7.07
C SER A 609 2.69 34.28 -5.65
N MET A 610 3.31 33.67 -4.63
CA MET A 610 2.95 33.90 -3.23
C MET A 610 3.27 35.33 -2.79
N LYS A 611 4.43 35.88 -3.16
CA LYS A 611 4.78 37.27 -2.83
C LYS A 611 3.80 38.27 -3.44
N VAL A 612 3.41 38.09 -4.71
CA VAL A 612 2.44 38.97 -5.38
C VAL A 612 1.08 38.89 -4.66
N MET A 613 0.59 37.68 -4.38
CA MET A 613 -0.70 37.51 -3.69
C MET A 613 -0.68 38.12 -2.28
N MET A 614 0.33 37.82 -1.47
CA MET A 614 0.48 38.36 -0.12
C MET A 614 0.56 39.88 -0.12
N SER A 615 1.34 40.45 -1.04
CA SER A 615 1.49 41.90 -1.14
C SER A 615 0.17 42.58 -1.48
N MET A 616 -0.57 42.04 -2.47
CA MET A 616 -1.88 42.59 -2.84
C MET A 616 -2.92 42.41 -1.73
N PHE A 617 -2.89 41.27 -1.02
CA PHE A 617 -3.76 41.03 0.13
C PHE A 617 -3.48 42.05 1.24
N LEU A 618 -2.25 42.13 1.71
CA LEU A 618 -1.88 42.96 2.85
C LEU A 618 -1.98 44.46 2.54
N ARG A 619 -1.87 44.88 1.28
CA ARG A 619 -2.13 46.26 0.89
C ARG A 619 -3.59 46.70 0.98
N ASN A 620 -4.52 45.75 0.87
CA ASN A 620 -5.95 46.03 0.87
C ASN A 620 -6.60 45.70 2.22
N TYR A 621 -6.10 44.67 2.92
CA TYR A 621 -6.71 44.18 4.14
C TYR A 621 -5.69 43.89 5.23
N SER A 622 -6.05 44.23 6.48
CA SER A 622 -5.47 43.65 7.69
C SER A 622 -6.21 42.37 8.06
N VAL A 623 -5.46 41.36 8.48
CA VAL A 623 -6.00 40.04 8.85
C VAL A 623 -5.86 39.81 10.34
N HIS A 624 -6.89 39.26 10.96
CA HIS A 624 -6.96 38.99 12.39
C HIS A 624 -7.62 37.63 12.64
N THR A 625 -7.35 37.03 13.79
CA THR A 625 -7.99 35.77 14.19
C THR A 625 -8.08 35.68 15.71
N ASN A 626 -9.04 34.89 16.19
CA ASN A 626 -9.11 34.50 17.59
C ASN A 626 -8.32 33.20 17.86
N CYS A 627 -7.87 32.54 16.79
CA CYS A 627 -7.04 31.33 16.85
C CYS A 627 -5.68 31.67 17.45
N LYS A 628 -5.19 30.84 18.37
CA LYS A 628 -3.80 30.90 18.87
C LYS A 628 -2.95 29.88 18.12
N PHE A 629 -1.64 30.05 18.17
CA PHE A 629 -0.70 29.11 17.53
C PHE A 629 -0.94 27.65 17.95
N ASN A 630 -1.20 27.41 19.24
CA ASN A 630 -1.45 26.05 19.77
C ASN A 630 -2.82 25.46 19.36
N ASP A 631 -3.73 26.27 18.83
CA ASP A 631 -5.05 25.80 18.37
C ASP A 631 -4.98 25.19 16.95
N ILE A 632 -3.84 25.38 16.25
CA ILE A 632 -3.61 24.85 14.91
C ILE A 632 -3.38 23.34 15.00
N LYS A 633 -4.44 22.57 14.72
CA LYS A 633 -4.37 21.12 14.57
C LYS A 633 -3.96 20.76 13.15
N LEU A 634 -3.06 19.80 13.00
CA LEU A 634 -2.55 19.36 11.71
C LEU A 634 -3.18 18.04 11.29
N LYS A 635 -3.37 17.87 9.97
CA LYS A 635 -3.70 16.60 9.35
C LYS A 635 -2.77 16.30 8.18
N LEU A 636 -2.53 15.02 7.92
CA LEU A 636 -1.68 14.52 6.85
C LEU A 636 -2.49 13.75 5.80
N ASP A 637 -2.93 14.42 4.73
CA ASP A 637 -3.71 13.86 3.62
C ASP A 637 -2.95 13.93 2.29
N LEU A 638 -1.74 13.34 2.26
CA LEU A 638 -0.63 13.53 1.30
C LEU A 638 0.15 14.84 1.55
N LEU A 639 -0.56 15.94 1.77
CA LEU A 639 0.01 17.23 2.16
C LEU A 639 -0.25 17.49 3.65
N LEU A 640 0.54 18.39 4.24
CA LEU A 640 0.31 18.87 5.59
C LEU A 640 -0.69 20.04 5.56
N ARG A 641 -1.85 19.90 6.22
CA ARG A 641 -2.91 20.92 6.26
C ARG A 641 -3.35 21.20 7.69
N SER A 642 -4.01 22.33 7.90
CA SER A 642 -4.82 22.55 9.09
C SER A 642 -6.06 21.64 9.06
N ALA A 643 -6.32 20.92 10.15
CA ALA A 643 -7.52 20.10 10.31
C ALA A 643 -8.79 20.94 10.48
N ASN A 644 -8.65 22.13 11.10
CA ASN A 644 -9.76 23.04 11.40
C ASN A 644 -9.89 24.16 10.35
N GLY A 645 -9.24 24.04 9.19
CA GLY A 645 -9.22 25.09 8.19
C GLY A 645 -8.38 26.30 8.60
N TYR A 646 -8.63 27.45 7.99
CA TYR A 646 -7.85 28.68 8.21
C TYR A 646 -8.76 29.88 8.54
N PRO A 647 -9.41 29.86 9.72
CA PRO A 647 -10.42 30.85 10.07
C PRO A 647 -9.80 32.21 10.40
N VAL A 648 -10.24 33.25 9.69
CA VAL A 648 -9.78 34.64 9.89
C VAL A 648 -10.92 35.66 9.73
N PHE A 649 -10.65 36.87 10.21
CA PHE A 649 -11.37 38.09 9.92
C PHE A 649 -10.48 39.03 9.12
N ILE A 650 -11.11 39.87 8.29
CA ILE A 650 -10.41 40.93 7.58
C ILE A 650 -11.02 42.29 7.87
N GLN A 651 -10.19 43.32 7.86
CA GLN A 651 -10.58 44.73 7.90
C GLN A 651 -9.89 45.47 6.76
N SER A 652 -10.50 46.56 6.28
CA SER A 652 -9.83 47.44 5.32
C SER A 652 -8.54 47.98 5.92
N ARG A 653 -7.44 47.89 5.17
CA ARG A 653 -6.13 48.34 5.63
C ARG A 653 -6.08 49.87 5.71
N ASP A 654 -5.62 50.41 6.83
CA ASP A 654 -5.13 51.79 6.92
C ASP A 654 -3.83 51.88 6.10
N ARG A 655 -3.83 52.67 5.03
CA ARG A 655 -2.72 52.72 4.06
C ARG A 655 -1.48 53.50 4.57
N ARG A 656 -1.37 53.70 5.88
CA ARG A 656 -0.22 54.35 6.54
C ARG A 656 0.67 53.28 7.17
N PRO A 657 2.00 53.34 6.98
CA PRO A 657 2.92 52.41 7.63
C PRO A 657 2.91 52.59 9.16
N SER A 658 3.24 51.53 9.89
CA SER A 658 3.13 51.46 11.35
C SER A 658 3.98 52.51 12.06
N TYR A 659 5.17 52.80 11.53
CA TYR A 659 6.06 53.84 12.06
C TYR A 659 5.54 55.27 11.88
N LYS A 660 4.54 55.50 11.00
CA LYS A 660 3.82 56.78 10.90
C LYS A 660 2.61 56.82 11.84
N LEU A 661 1.95 55.68 12.08
CA LEU A 661 0.81 55.58 13.00
C LEU A 661 1.22 55.80 14.46
N ASN A 662 2.39 55.31 14.88
CA ASN A 662 2.89 55.49 16.25
C ASN A 662 3.38 56.91 16.57
N LYS A 663 3.37 57.84 15.59
CA LYS A 663 3.77 59.25 15.76
C LYS A 663 2.58 60.23 15.81
N THR A 664 1.37 59.73 15.62
CA THR A 664 0.10 60.45 15.73
C THR A 664 -0.68 59.92 16.92
#